data_AF-A0A5C6CSY4-F1
#
_entry.id   AF-A0A5C6CSY4-F1
#
_cell.length_a   1.000
_cell.length_b   1.000
_cell.length_c   1.000
_cell.angle_alpha   90.00
_cell.angle_beta   90.00
_cell.angle_gamma   90.00
#
_symmetry.space_group_name_H-M   'P 1'
#
loop_
_entity.id
_entity.type
_entity.pdbx_description
1 polymer ?
#
loop_
_entity_poly.entity_id
_entity_poly.type
_entity_poly.pdbx_seq_one_letter_code
_entity_poly.pdbx_strand_id
1 'polypeptide(L)'
;MQHFISNICRFLVLATLIGGGALQASAADVRVGVSSRDTYVGMPVVLQIQVSNASSVEPPVIPTVDGLDIHSRGTPSQSTQITAINGRTTKNTSLTYVYEVVPVRAGSFRIPPITIEMDGTQKQTQAIEFVASKSETGDLMFVEVAGKEKEIYVGQALDLTLKIWLRPFRDSERNITLSAGDMWKMISPSSSWGVFGDRIEQMANTGQRPKAQEVLRKDRDGVEHSYYLYEIDATIYPKHAGAIAGDDIHVIVEYPTALGTARDPFASMFDSMPFPGGFGMDDFPSPFGRRLAVQSVRPIVSDASVESINVRPIPTADRPGDYRGAVGDYGIVTEARQTSVKAGDPIELLIGIVGTGPMELVQAPPLAELSELTTNFKVPNEPLAGFVQEDRKVFSTTIRPRKDGITEIPAIPFTFFDPQQDQFVTVRSKPISIHVDPTDTLALDAIVGSRSAASNRVEQGVAASGEPSASFQNYSGDGLLSSEAPQDLSPGTLFFLVTLPPLIVVGIGIALNRSSVSQLLGRLGFGSHQVQTRILEAKTAAEVCRTLQSYLARRLGLNSDLKDTSEIIGALRAAGNHKLAVQCERVFHTINQPYASGVSRTASLEDVKHEALEVLSEMQRHHLRKHTKPKPRQFSAEQFNRIKAGHGRGTSHVASLVVLAGTIALTSCLATAGTVREPLIQSTPNATSPQDAQSEPRDISSVLEAEQKQAILEQAGRLYDSAMNSHSQDSADAKQAFANAAEKYQLLVDSGVANSRLYVNMANTYLQSGQQGKAIANYKRALEIDPGNRKAQINLEHAMQLVAPSVSEGSDEVGNDFAALASATIAWLTRNLSPRFMGGIAVSAWFALWLVLGLRLIGLQFPWKTLAATAGALVIFSASLYSVYGAKSDHTIAIISSPSTELRKGDGLSFPVTNLKLSEGQAVEFLKQRGDWLKIRSESGQTGWVQSRNVEVI
;
A
#
# COMPACT_ATOMS: atom_id res chain seq x y z
N MET A 1 -64.09 24.25 49.88
CA MET A 1 -63.65 22.90 50.27
C MET A 1 -63.43 21.97 49.06
N GLN A 2 -64.27 22.00 48.02
CA GLN A 2 -64.08 21.20 46.79
C GLN A 2 -62.82 21.53 45.97
N HIS A 3 -62.34 22.78 45.96
CA HIS A 3 -61.08 23.14 45.30
C HIS A 3 -59.81 22.66 46.02
N PHE A 4 -59.89 22.42 47.34
CA PHE A 4 -58.76 21.92 48.13
C PHE A 4 -58.56 20.41 47.93
N ILE A 5 -59.68 19.67 47.80
CA ILE A 5 -59.68 18.22 47.52
C ILE A 5 -59.29 17.94 46.05
N SER A 6 -59.69 18.79 45.10
CA SER A 6 -59.28 18.71 43.68
C SER A 6 -57.77 18.93 43.49
N ASN A 7 -57.17 19.84 44.26
CA ASN A 7 -55.74 20.11 44.17
C ASN A 7 -54.88 19.04 44.87
N ILE A 8 -55.37 18.40 45.94
CA ILE A 8 -54.69 17.26 46.59
C ILE A 8 -54.76 15.99 45.72
N CYS A 9 -55.89 15.71 45.05
CA CYS A 9 -55.95 14.61 44.07
C CYS A 9 -55.06 14.85 42.84
N ARG A 10 -54.92 16.10 42.37
CA ARG A 10 -53.99 16.45 41.29
C ARG A 10 -52.52 16.35 41.73
N PHE A 11 -52.21 16.65 43.00
CA PHE A 11 -50.87 16.49 43.54
C PHE A 11 -50.52 15.02 43.82
N LEU A 12 -51.47 14.20 44.25
CA LEU A 12 -51.26 12.75 44.46
C LEU A 12 -51.14 11.98 43.14
N VAL A 13 -51.92 12.32 42.09
CA VAL A 13 -51.77 11.72 40.76
C VAL A 13 -50.44 12.13 40.09
N LEU A 14 -49.95 13.34 40.34
CA LEU A 14 -48.66 13.81 39.82
C LEU A 14 -47.46 13.26 40.63
N ALA A 15 -47.63 13.00 41.93
CA ALA A 15 -46.60 12.38 42.77
C ALA A 15 -46.46 10.86 42.53
N THR A 16 -47.52 10.16 42.15
CA THR A 16 -47.43 8.76 41.70
C THR A 16 -46.84 8.61 40.28
N LEU A 17 -46.79 9.67 39.48
CA LEU A 17 -46.17 9.66 38.14
C LEU A 17 -44.66 9.96 38.14
N ILE A 18 -44.09 10.32 39.29
CA ILE A 18 -42.64 10.66 39.43
C ILE A 18 -41.89 9.62 40.30
N GLY A 19 -42.60 8.68 40.95
CA GLY A 19 -42.02 7.57 41.71
C GLY A 19 -41.84 6.26 40.94
N GLY A 20 -42.20 6.21 39.65
CA GLY A 20 -42.19 5.00 38.81
C GLY A 20 -41.36 5.15 37.54
N GLY A 21 -40.28 5.92 37.56
CA GLY A 21 -39.28 5.91 36.50
C GLY A 21 -38.44 4.66 36.63
N ALA A 22 -39.01 3.53 36.20
CA ALA A 22 -38.30 2.28 36.03
C ALA A 22 -36.94 2.55 35.38
N LEU A 23 -35.91 1.88 35.89
CA LEU A 23 -34.72 1.54 35.14
C LEU A 23 -35.16 0.85 33.84
N GLN A 24 -35.47 1.61 32.78
CA GLN A 24 -35.49 1.03 31.45
C GLN A 24 -34.03 0.87 31.05
N ALA A 25 -33.46 -0.27 31.44
CA ALA A 25 -32.46 -0.91 30.61
C ALA A 25 -33.07 -0.96 29.19
N SER A 26 -32.40 -0.33 28.23
CA SER A 26 -32.77 -0.48 26.83
C SER A 26 -32.64 -1.96 26.50
N ALA A 27 -33.77 -2.67 26.42
CA ALA A 27 -33.75 -4.11 26.22
C ALA A 27 -33.04 -4.43 24.89
N ALA A 28 -32.26 -5.51 24.87
CA ALA A 28 -31.61 -5.98 23.66
C ALA A 28 -32.66 -6.19 22.54
N ASP A 29 -32.46 -5.59 21.38
CA ASP A 29 -33.38 -5.64 20.23
C ASP A 29 -32.65 -6.15 18.99
N VAL A 30 -33.38 -6.81 18.09
CA VAL A 30 -32.82 -7.32 16.83
C VAL A 30 -33.68 -6.86 15.67
N ARG A 31 -33.02 -6.29 14.66
CA ARG A 31 -33.63 -5.90 13.40
C ARG A 31 -32.97 -6.62 12.25
N VAL A 32 -33.78 -6.99 11.28
CA VAL A 32 -33.33 -7.64 10.05
C VAL A 32 -33.83 -6.85 8.86
N GLY A 33 -33.00 -6.70 7.85
CA GLY A 33 -33.34 -5.98 6.62
C GLY A 33 -32.60 -6.55 5.43
N VAL A 34 -33.15 -6.31 4.25
CA VAL A 34 -32.57 -6.72 2.97
C VAL A 34 -32.45 -5.50 2.07
N SER A 35 -31.39 -5.39 1.28
CA SER A 35 -31.13 -4.21 0.45
C SER A 35 -32.16 -4.00 -0.66
N SER A 36 -32.78 -5.07 -1.15
CA SER A 36 -33.85 -5.03 -2.14
C SER A 36 -34.84 -6.18 -1.94
N ARG A 37 -36.12 -5.98 -2.30
CA ARG A 37 -37.15 -7.05 -2.30
C ARG A 37 -37.30 -7.72 -3.65
N ASP A 38 -36.62 -7.19 -4.66
CA ASP A 38 -36.56 -7.67 -6.02
C ASP A 38 -35.09 -7.69 -6.49
N THR A 39 -34.69 -8.77 -7.15
CA THR A 39 -33.35 -8.96 -7.67
C THR A 39 -33.38 -9.82 -8.93
N TYR A 40 -32.21 -10.11 -9.49
CA TYR A 40 -32.04 -11.03 -10.61
C TYR A 40 -31.24 -12.25 -10.17
N VAL A 41 -31.41 -13.36 -10.88
CA VAL A 41 -30.58 -14.55 -10.71
C VAL A 41 -29.09 -14.17 -10.83
N GLY A 42 -28.28 -14.58 -9.87
CA GLY A 42 -26.85 -14.26 -9.78
C GLY A 42 -26.51 -12.91 -9.15
N MET A 43 -27.50 -12.04 -8.88
CA MET A 43 -27.24 -10.75 -8.23
C MET A 43 -27.35 -10.83 -6.70
N PRO A 44 -26.29 -10.48 -5.97
CA PRO A 44 -26.32 -10.48 -4.53
C PRO A 44 -27.29 -9.45 -3.97
N VAL A 45 -28.04 -9.86 -2.96
CA VAL A 45 -28.81 -8.97 -2.11
C VAL A 45 -28.17 -8.96 -0.73
N VAL A 46 -28.03 -7.77 -0.14
CA VAL A 46 -27.37 -7.61 1.15
C VAL A 46 -28.39 -7.82 2.26
N LEU A 47 -28.19 -8.87 3.06
CA LEU A 47 -28.93 -9.15 4.29
C LEU A 47 -28.19 -8.53 5.47
N GLN A 48 -28.85 -7.63 6.19
CA GLN A 48 -28.30 -6.97 7.37
C GLN A 48 -29.05 -7.39 8.62
N ILE A 49 -28.29 -7.81 9.64
CA ILE A 49 -28.82 -8.19 10.96
C ILE A 49 -28.19 -7.24 11.98
N GLN A 50 -29.00 -6.36 12.57
CA GLN A 50 -28.57 -5.40 13.57
C GLN A 50 -29.07 -5.78 14.96
N VAL A 51 -28.15 -6.04 15.88
CA VAL A 51 -28.42 -6.30 17.29
C VAL A 51 -28.12 -5.02 18.09
N SER A 52 -29.06 -4.52 18.87
CA SER A 52 -28.93 -3.29 19.64
C SER A 52 -29.02 -3.59 21.14
N ASN A 53 -28.19 -2.95 21.96
CA ASN A 53 -28.19 -2.96 23.41
C ASN A 53 -28.04 -4.34 24.08
N ALA A 54 -27.36 -5.27 23.41
CA ALA A 54 -26.96 -6.56 23.99
C ALA A 54 -25.55 -6.46 24.60
N SER A 55 -25.34 -7.16 25.72
CA SER A 55 -24.04 -7.20 26.43
C SER A 55 -23.13 -8.31 25.89
N SER A 56 -23.72 -9.45 25.50
CA SER A 56 -23.07 -10.57 24.82
C SER A 56 -23.94 -11.02 23.64
N VAL A 57 -23.33 -11.23 22.47
CA VAL A 57 -24.03 -11.68 21.25
C VAL A 57 -23.18 -12.73 20.55
N GLU A 58 -23.76 -13.90 20.31
CA GLU A 58 -23.14 -14.91 19.45
C GLU A 58 -23.48 -14.67 17.97
N PRO A 59 -22.63 -15.10 17.02
CA PRO A 59 -22.91 -14.96 15.60
C PRO A 59 -24.27 -15.58 15.20
N PRO A 60 -25.06 -14.91 14.33
CA PRO A 60 -26.34 -15.43 13.87
C PRO A 60 -26.17 -16.78 13.15
N VAL A 61 -27.04 -17.74 13.47
CA VAL A 61 -27.09 -19.01 12.74
C VAL A 61 -27.97 -18.82 11.49
N ILE A 62 -27.34 -18.76 10.33
CA ILE A 62 -28.04 -18.55 9.05
C ILE A 62 -28.63 -19.88 8.55
N PRO A 63 -29.95 -19.93 8.25
CA PRO A 63 -30.58 -21.12 7.70
C PRO A 63 -30.17 -21.33 6.23
N THR A 64 -30.00 -22.60 5.84
CA THR A 64 -29.86 -22.95 4.42
C THR A 64 -31.22 -22.85 3.73
N VAL A 65 -31.26 -22.22 2.55
CA VAL A 65 -32.47 -22.02 1.76
C VAL A 65 -32.21 -22.53 0.35
N ASP A 66 -33.04 -23.44 -0.12
CA ASP A 66 -32.91 -23.98 -1.48
C ASP A 66 -32.97 -22.88 -2.54
N GLY A 67 -32.01 -22.90 -3.46
CA GLY A 67 -31.87 -21.90 -4.52
C GLY A 67 -31.27 -20.57 -4.09
N LEU A 68 -30.77 -20.43 -2.86
CA LEU A 68 -29.97 -19.29 -2.39
C LEU A 68 -28.58 -19.73 -1.95
N ASP A 69 -27.58 -18.94 -2.32
CA ASP A 69 -26.22 -19.04 -1.80
C ASP A 69 -25.95 -17.86 -0.84
N ILE A 70 -25.63 -18.14 0.43
CA ILE A 70 -25.56 -17.11 1.48
C ILE A 70 -24.21 -17.12 2.18
N HIS A 71 -23.46 -16.02 2.07
CA HIS A 71 -22.10 -15.90 2.59
C HIS A 71 -21.96 -14.69 3.51
N SER A 72 -21.14 -14.79 4.56
CA SER A 72 -20.86 -13.64 5.44
C SER A 72 -19.85 -12.70 4.79
N ARG A 73 -20.08 -11.38 4.84
CA ARG A 73 -19.11 -10.38 4.35
C ARG A 73 -18.00 -10.05 5.38
N GLY A 74 -17.77 -10.92 6.35
CA GLY A 74 -16.71 -10.77 7.35
C GLY A 74 -17.23 -10.47 8.76
N THR A 75 -16.41 -9.76 9.55
CA THR A 75 -16.71 -9.48 10.97
C THR A 75 -17.82 -8.44 11.12
N PRO A 76 -18.69 -8.56 12.14
CA PRO A 76 -19.75 -7.59 12.38
C PRO A 76 -19.18 -6.20 12.71
N SER A 77 -19.88 -5.15 12.27
CA SER A 77 -19.53 -3.77 12.59
C SER A 77 -20.16 -3.33 13.91
N GLN A 78 -19.41 -2.68 14.80
CA GLN A 78 -19.90 -2.21 16.09
C GLN A 78 -19.97 -0.67 16.14
N SER A 79 -21.09 -0.12 16.61
CA SER A 79 -21.28 1.31 16.83
C SER A 79 -21.77 1.55 18.26
N THR A 80 -21.25 2.56 18.94
CA THR A 80 -21.69 2.95 20.29
C THR A 80 -21.98 4.44 20.33
N GLN A 81 -23.22 4.79 20.69
CA GLN A 81 -23.69 6.17 20.85
C GLN A 81 -23.96 6.46 22.31
N ILE A 82 -23.27 7.46 22.87
CA ILE A 82 -23.46 7.91 24.25
C ILE A 82 -24.19 9.26 24.22
N THR A 83 -25.36 9.33 24.85
CA THR A 83 -26.16 10.55 24.97
C THR A 83 -26.28 10.94 26.43
N ALA A 84 -25.82 12.14 26.81
CA ALA A 84 -25.95 12.66 28.17
C ALA A 84 -26.98 13.81 28.20
N ILE A 85 -28.10 13.62 28.91
CA ILE A 85 -29.14 14.65 29.08
C ILE A 85 -29.37 14.86 30.58
N ASN A 86 -29.24 16.10 31.06
CA ASN A 86 -29.47 16.49 32.46
C ASN A 86 -28.74 15.60 33.50
N GLY A 87 -27.48 15.26 33.25
CA GLY A 87 -26.67 14.43 34.15
C GLY A 87 -26.99 12.92 34.12
N ARG A 88 -27.90 12.48 33.25
CA ARG A 88 -28.15 11.06 32.97
C ARG A 88 -27.47 10.66 31.66
N THR A 89 -26.56 9.69 31.73
CA THR A 89 -25.86 9.12 30.58
C THR A 89 -26.61 7.89 30.08
N THR A 90 -27.01 7.90 28.80
CA THR A 90 -27.61 6.76 28.10
C THR A 90 -26.60 6.25 27.06
N LYS A 91 -26.25 4.97 27.11
CA LYS A 91 -25.34 4.31 26.16
C LYS A 91 -26.15 3.35 25.29
N ASN A 92 -26.15 3.57 23.99
CA ASN A 92 -26.72 2.66 23.00
C ASN A 92 -25.59 2.00 22.20
N THR A 93 -25.52 0.68 22.21
CA THR A 93 -24.51 -0.08 21.44
C THR A 93 -25.24 -0.91 20.38
N SER A 94 -24.78 -0.89 19.12
CA SER A 94 -25.34 -1.73 18.05
C SER A 94 -24.25 -2.51 17.33
N LEU A 95 -24.50 -3.79 17.07
CA LEU A 95 -23.66 -4.72 16.34
C LEU A 95 -24.39 -5.14 15.05
N THR A 96 -23.78 -4.96 13.89
CA THR A 96 -24.41 -5.24 12.58
C THR A 96 -23.63 -6.30 11.83
N TYR A 97 -24.26 -7.44 11.57
CA TYR A 97 -23.78 -8.50 10.68
C TYR A 97 -24.30 -8.26 9.26
N VAL A 98 -23.46 -8.55 8.27
CA VAL A 98 -23.79 -8.33 6.86
C VAL A 98 -23.51 -9.62 6.09
N TYR A 99 -24.52 -10.12 5.40
CA TYR A 99 -24.46 -11.31 4.56
C TYR A 99 -24.81 -10.95 3.12
N GLU A 100 -24.19 -11.66 2.20
CA GLU A 100 -24.45 -11.62 0.77
C GLU A 100 -25.34 -12.80 0.39
N VAL A 101 -26.50 -12.54 -0.19
CA VAL A 101 -27.51 -13.55 -0.57
C VAL A 101 -27.65 -13.56 -2.09
N VAL A 102 -27.15 -14.60 -2.74
CA VAL A 102 -27.17 -14.75 -4.20
C VAL A 102 -28.20 -15.80 -4.62
N PRO A 103 -29.26 -15.44 -5.37
CA PRO A 103 -30.22 -16.40 -5.87
C PRO A 103 -29.67 -17.14 -7.09
N VAL A 104 -29.66 -18.47 -7.06
CA VAL A 104 -29.15 -19.31 -8.17
C VAL A 104 -30.23 -19.69 -9.19
N ARG A 105 -31.51 -19.41 -8.90
CA ARG A 105 -32.64 -19.64 -9.81
C ARG A 105 -33.70 -18.56 -9.69
N ALA A 106 -34.54 -18.42 -10.71
CA ALA A 106 -35.67 -17.48 -10.67
C ALA A 106 -36.78 -18.03 -9.75
N GLY A 107 -37.48 -17.13 -9.06
CA GLY A 107 -38.58 -17.47 -8.16
C GLY A 107 -38.72 -16.51 -6.98
N SER A 108 -39.73 -16.76 -6.15
CA SER A 108 -39.87 -16.09 -4.85
C SER A 108 -39.12 -16.89 -3.80
N PHE A 109 -38.30 -16.20 -3.02
CA PHE A 109 -37.50 -16.77 -1.95
C PHE A 109 -37.95 -16.24 -0.59
N ARG A 110 -37.97 -17.14 0.38
CA ARG A 110 -38.32 -16.85 1.77
C ARG A 110 -37.20 -17.32 2.69
N ILE A 111 -36.48 -16.37 3.27
CA ILE A 111 -35.49 -16.65 4.32
C ILE A 111 -36.27 -16.79 5.64
N PRO A 112 -36.24 -17.97 6.29
CA PRO A 112 -36.98 -18.16 7.54
C PRO A 112 -36.38 -17.32 8.68
N PRO A 113 -37.12 -17.15 9.79
CA PRO A 113 -36.62 -16.45 10.98
C PRO A 113 -35.21 -16.91 11.39
N ILE A 114 -34.29 -15.96 11.52
CA ILE A 114 -32.90 -16.21 11.88
C ILE A 114 -32.79 -16.18 13.40
N THR A 115 -32.18 -17.20 13.99
CA THR A 115 -32.01 -17.30 15.45
C THR A 115 -30.70 -16.65 15.86
N ILE A 116 -30.77 -15.79 16.87
CA ILE A 116 -29.63 -15.06 17.43
C ILE A 116 -29.65 -15.23 18.95
N GLU A 117 -28.52 -15.67 19.50
CA GLU A 117 -28.32 -15.78 20.94
C GLU A 117 -27.72 -14.48 21.48
N MET A 118 -28.46 -13.80 22.35
CA MET A 118 -28.04 -12.55 22.99
C MET A 118 -28.34 -12.59 24.49
N ASP A 119 -27.36 -12.22 25.31
CA ASP A 119 -27.47 -12.18 26.78
C ASP A 119 -28.04 -13.48 27.40
N GLY A 120 -27.69 -14.64 26.80
CA GLY A 120 -28.17 -15.96 27.23
C GLY A 120 -29.62 -16.28 26.85
N THR A 121 -30.25 -15.45 26.01
CA THR A 121 -31.61 -15.66 25.48
C THR A 121 -31.60 -15.74 23.95
N GLN A 122 -32.31 -16.72 23.40
CA GLN A 122 -32.49 -16.83 21.95
C GLN A 122 -33.65 -15.95 21.49
N LYS A 123 -33.41 -15.09 20.49
CA LYS A 123 -34.47 -14.40 19.76
C LYS A 123 -34.44 -14.76 18.28
N GLN A 124 -35.61 -14.62 17.65
CA GLN A 124 -35.78 -14.86 16.23
C GLN A 124 -36.13 -13.56 15.49
N THR A 125 -35.57 -13.40 14.30
CA THR A 125 -35.94 -12.29 13.40
C THR A 125 -37.31 -12.56 12.74
N GLN A 126 -37.83 -11.57 12.02
CA GLN A 126 -38.91 -11.83 11.07
C GLN A 126 -38.36 -12.58 9.84
N ALA A 127 -39.23 -13.34 9.18
CA ALA A 127 -38.92 -13.92 7.88
C ALA A 127 -38.78 -12.82 6.82
N ILE A 128 -37.86 -12.99 5.89
CA ILE A 128 -37.63 -12.06 4.79
C ILE A 128 -38.05 -12.72 3.49
N GLU A 129 -38.78 -11.97 2.67
CA GLU A 129 -39.21 -12.41 1.35
C GLU A 129 -38.68 -11.46 0.29
N PHE A 130 -38.18 -12.04 -0.80
CA PHE A 130 -37.76 -11.31 -2.00
C PHE A 130 -37.98 -12.17 -3.25
N VAL A 131 -37.99 -11.53 -4.42
CA VAL A 131 -38.21 -12.19 -5.71
C VAL A 131 -36.97 -12.06 -6.57
N ALA A 132 -36.48 -13.17 -7.12
CA ALA A 132 -35.45 -13.16 -8.15
C ALA A 132 -36.07 -13.43 -9.53
N SER A 133 -35.87 -12.52 -10.47
CA SER A 133 -36.30 -12.70 -11.86
C SER A 133 -35.13 -13.17 -12.71
N LYS A 134 -35.41 -13.92 -13.79
CA LYS A 134 -34.40 -14.16 -14.82
C LYS A 134 -34.17 -12.84 -15.54
N SER A 135 -32.90 -12.41 -15.68
CA SER A 135 -32.63 -11.22 -16.49
C SER A 135 -32.77 -11.55 -17.97
N GLU A 136 -33.55 -10.76 -18.69
CA GLU A 136 -33.65 -10.87 -20.15
C GLU A 136 -32.56 -10.00 -20.79
N THR A 137 -31.56 -10.67 -21.38
CA THR A 137 -30.49 -10.02 -22.15
C THR A 137 -30.99 -9.39 -23.44
N GLY A 138 -32.06 -9.95 -24.02
CA GLY A 138 -32.70 -9.41 -25.22
C GLY A 138 -31.70 -9.20 -26.35
N ASP A 139 -31.69 -7.98 -26.89
CA ASP A 139 -30.78 -7.47 -27.91
C ASP A 139 -29.60 -6.67 -27.33
N LEU A 140 -29.42 -6.65 -26.02
CA LEU A 140 -28.37 -5.84 -25.36
C LEU A 140 -26.99 -6.46 -25.48
N MET A 141 -26.90 -7.79 -25.57
CA MET A 141 -25.63 -8.50 -25.66
C MET A 141 -25.75 -9.76 -26.50
N PHE A 142 -24.74 -10.02 -27.32
CA PHE A 142 -24.52 -11.28 -28.03
C PHE A 142 -23.10 -11.76 -27.79
N VAL A 143 -22.94 -13.07 -27.58
CA VAL A 143 -21.65 -13.71 -27.37
C VAL A 143 -21.51 -14.86 -28.36
N GLU A 144 -20.45 -14.83 -29.15
CA GLU A 144 -20.15 -15.86 -30.15
C GLU A 144 -18.67 -16.24 -30.05
N VAL A 145 -18.38 -17.53 -30.19
CA VAL A 145 -17.02 -18.05 -30.38
C VAL A 145 -16.88 -18.44 -31.84
N ALA A 146 -15.92 -17.82 -32.51
CA ALA A 146 -15.56 -18.12 -33.88
C ALA A 146 -14.19 -18.81 -33.91
N GLY A 147 -14.07 -19.92 -34.64
CA GLY A 147 -12.78 -20.52 -34.99
C GLY A 147 -12.47 -20.27 -36.46
N LYS A 148 -11.19 -20.19 -36.82
CA LYS A 148 -10.79 -20.07 -38.23
C LYS A 148 -11.09 -21.35 -39.02
N GLU A 149 -10.88 -22.50 -38.39
CA GLU A 149 -11.03 -23.82 -38.99
C GLU A 149 -12.34 -24.50 -38.56
N LYS A 150 -13.02 -25.18 -39.50
CA LYS A 150 -14.24 -25.98 -39.21
C LYS A 150 -13.93 -27.39 -38.74
N GLU A 151 -12.77 -27.93 -39.14
CA GLU A 151 -12.30 -29.25 -38.76
C GLU A 151 -10.81 -29.20 -38.45
N ILE A 152 -10.40 -29.85 -37.36
CA ILE A 152 -9.01 -29.94 -36.90
C ILE A 152 -8.73 -31.31 -36.27
N TYR A 153 -7.47 -31.66 -36.06
CA TYR A 153 -7.08 -32.88 -35.34
C TYR A 153 -6.82 -32.64 -33.85
N VAL A 154 -6.97 -33.68 -33.03
CA VAL A 154 -6.51 -33.67 -31.62
C VAL A 154 -5.03 -33.30 -31.58
N GLY A 155 -4.67 -32.34 -30.72
CA GLY A 155 -3.30 -31.82 -30.58
C GLY A 155 -2.88 -30.76 -31.60
N GLN A 156 -3.70 -30.48 -32.62
CA GLN A 156 -3.49 -29.35 -33.53
C GLN A 156 -3.84 -28.02 -32.83
N ALA A 157 -3.13 -26.94 -33.17
CA ALA A 157 -3.46 -25.59 -32.73
C ALA A 157 -4.83 -25.18 -33.29
N LEU A 158 -5.70 -24.66 -32.43
CA LEU A 158 -6.98 -24.07 -32.82
C LEU A 158 -7.02 -22.61 -32.37
N ASP A 159 -7.07 -21.71 -33.33
CA ASP A 159 -7.25 -20.29 -33.05
C ASP A 159 -8.75 -19.98 -32.92
N LEU A 160 -9.13 -19.52 -31.73
CA LEU A 160 -10.48 -19.09 -31.41
C LEU A 160 -10.49 -17.59 -31.11
N THR A 161 -11.56 -16.92 -31.53
CA THR A 161 -11.87 -15.54 -31.17
C THR A 161 -13.22 -15.50 -30.47
N LEU A 162 -13.22 -15.05 -29.21
CA LEU A 162 -14.44 -14.71 -28.49
C LEU A 162 -14.89 -13.32 -28.91
N LYS A 163 -16.10 -13.24 -29.46
CA LYS A 163 -16.73 -12.00 -29.91
C LYS A 163 -17.88 -11.64 -28.99
N ILE A 164 -17.80 -10.46 -28.39
CA ILE A 164 -18.85 -9.94 -27.50
C ILE A 164 -19.37 -8.65 -28.12
N TRP A 165 -20.62 -8.66 -28.56
CA TRP A 165 -21.33 -7.45 -28.97
C TRP A 165 -22.12 -6.94 -27.79
N LEU A 166 -21.81 -5.73 -27.32
CA LEU A 166 -22.51 -5.09 -26.21
C LEU A 166 -23.09 -3.76 -26.66
N ARG A 167 -24.40 -3.55 -26.45
CA ARG A 167 -25.08 -2.32 -26.83
C ARG A 167 -24.53 -1.14 -25.99
N PRO A 168 -24.14 -0.01 -26.59
CA PRO A 168 -23.72 1.16 -25.84
C PRO A 168 -24.87 1.70 -24.98
N PHE A 169 -24.61 1.92 -23.69
CA PHE A 169 -25.59 2.60 -22.85
C PHE A 169 -25.64 4.09 -23.21
N ARG A 170 -26.85 4.60 -23.46
CA ARG A 170 -27.13 6.00 -23.77
C ARG A 170 -28.10 6.59 -22.74
N ASP A 171 -27.64 7.61 -22.03
CA ASP A 171 -28.51 8.44 -21.19
C ASP A 171 -29.08 9.56 -22.04
N SER A 172 -30.36 9.46 -22.41
CA SER A 172 -31.06 10.45 -23.23
C SER A 172 -31.30 11.78 -22.49
N GLU A 173 -31.42 11.77 -21.16
CA GLU A 173 -31.65 12.99 -20.39
C GLU A 173 -30.39 13.86 -20.37
N ARG A 174 -29.22 13.22 -20.28
CA ARG A 174 -27.92 13.90 -20.22
C ARG A 174 -27.20 13.97 -21.57
N ASN A 175 -27.72 13.28 -22.58
CA ASN A 175 -27.09 13.10 -23.91
C ASN A 175 -25.66 12.55 -23.82
N ILE A 176 -25.47 11.51 -22.99
CA ILE A 176 -24.16 10.87 -22.76
C ILE A 176 -24.24 9.42 -23.22
N THR A 177 -23.24 8.99 -23.98
CA THR A 177 -23.02 7.57 -24.32
C THR A 177 -21.79 7.09 -23.58
N LEU A 178 -21.90 5.99 -22.84
CA LEU A 178 -20.73 5.40 -22.18
C LEU A 178 -19.76 4.83 -23.22
N SER A 179 -18.47 5.07 -23.01
CA SER A 179 -17.43 4.56 -23.91
C SER A 179 -17.35 3.03 -23.86
N ALA A 180 -16.82 2.40 -24.91
CA ALA A 180 -16.56 0.96 -24.90
C ALA A 180 -15.66 0.53 -23.74
N GLY A 181 -14.75 1.40 -23.30
CA GLY A 181 -13.92 1.15 -22.13
C GLY A 181 -14.69 1.13 -20.81
N ASP A 182 -15.68 2.01 -20.66
CA ASP A 182 -16.51 2.05 -19.46
C ASP A 182 -17.55 0.93 -19.45
N MET A 183 -18.10 0.58 -20.62
CA MET A 183 -18.96 -0.59 -20.78
C MET A 183 -18.21 -1.90 -20.48
N TRP A 184 -16.93 -2.02 -20.87
CA TRP A 184 -16.12 -3.20 -20.53
C TRP A 184 -15.93 -3.39 -19.02
N LYS A 185 -15.80 -2.29 -18.26
CA LYS A 185 -15.70 -2.36 -16.79
C LYS A 185 -16.99 -2.87 -16.12
N MET A 186 -18.11 -2.88 -16.85
CA MET A 186 -19.38 -3.40 -16.34
C MET A 186 -19.45 -4.93 -16.45
N ILE A 187 -18.50 -5.58 -17.11
CA ILE A 187 -18.44 -7.05 -17.12
C ILE A 187 -18.09 -7.54 -15.72
N SER A 188 -18.93 -8.40 -15.17
CA SER A 188 -18.79 -8.91 -13.82
C SER A 188 -17.60 -9.87 -13.72
N PRO A 189 -16.80 -9.81 -12.64
CA PRO A 189 -15.78 -10.81 -12.32
C PRO A 189 -16.34 -12.23 -12.16
N SER A 190 -17.64 -12.38 -11.92
CA SER A 190 -18.33 -13.67 -11.83
C SER A 190 -18.62 -14.32 -13.19
N SER A 191 -18.23 -13.69 -14.30
CA SER A 191 -18.35 -14.28 -15.64
C SER A 191 -17.45 -15.51 -15.78
N SER A 192 -17.96 -16.56 -16.44
CA SER A 192 -17.17 -17.73 -16.81
C SER A 192 -16.63 -17.56 -18.22
N TRP A 193 -15.32 -17.69 -18.38
CA TRP A 193 -14.62 -17.42 -19.65
C TRP A 193 -14.23 -18.69 -20.43
N GLY A 194 -14.55 -19.88 -19.89
CA GLY A 194 -14.17 -21.16 -20.49
C GLY A 194 -12.69 -21.19 -20.89
N VAL A 195 -12.43 -21.59 -22.13
CA VAL A 195 -11.09 -21.66 -22.73
C VAL A 195 -10.34 -20.33 -22.85
N PHE A 196 -11.02 -19.18 -22.66
CA PHE A 196 -10.42 -17.84 -22.72
C PHE A 196 -9.94 -17.34 -21.35
N GLY A 197 -10.09 -18.12 -20.27
CA GLY A 197 -9.75 -17.72 -18.91
C GLY A 197 -8.33 -17.20 -18.74
N ASP A 198 -7.33 -17.95 -19.19
CA ASP A 198 -5.91 -17.58 -19.09
C ASP A 198 -5.62 -16.25 -19.81
N ARG A 199 -6.28 -16.02 -20.96
CA ARG A 199 -6.14 -14.79 -21.73
C ARG A 199 -6.72 -13.58 -21.00
N ILE A 200 -7.90 -13.74 -20.40
CA ILE A 200 -8.55 -12.70 -19.60
C ILE A 200 -7.70 -12.35 -18.37
N GLU A 201 -7.13 -13.35 -17.70
CA GLU A 201 -6.25 -13.14 -16.54
C GLU A 201 -4.97 -12.41 -16.94
N GLN A 202 -4.33 -12.81 -18.06
CA GLN A 202 -3.15 -12.11 -18.59
C GLN A 202 -3.45 -10.64 -18.89
N MET A 203 -4.61 -10.34 -19.49
CA MET A 203 -5.03 -8.97 -19.79
C MET A 203 -5.26 -8.16 -18.51
N ALA A 204 -5.92 -8.74 -17.51
CA ALA A 204 -6.13 -8.11 -16.21
C ALA A 204 -4.80 -7.79 -15.51
N ASN A 205 -3.86 -8.73 -15.51
CA ASN A 205 -2.54 -8.58 -14.87
C ASN A 205 -1.63 -7.56 -15.58
N THR A 206 -1.77 -7.39 -16.89
CA THR A 206 -1.00 -6.41 -17.69
C THR A 206 -1.70 -5.05 -17.81
N GLY A 207 -2.89 -4.89 -17.23
CA GLY A 207 -3.71 -3.69 -17.38
C GLY A 207 -4.23 -3.47 -18.81
N GLN A 208 -4.13 -4.49 -19.67
CA GLN A 208 -4.64 -4.45 -21.04
C GLN A 208 -6.16 -4.71 -21.05
N ARG A 209 -6.86 -4.09 -22.00
CA ARG A 209 -8.28 -4.31 -22.26
C ARG A 209 -8.46 -4.72 -23.73
N PRO A 210 -9.51 -5.49 -24.08
CA PRO A 210 -9.72 -5.85 -25.46
C PRO A 210 -10.00 -4.60 -26.28
N LYS A 211 -9.52 -4.58 -27.52
CA LYS A 211 -9.86 -3.53 -28.47
C LYS A 211 -11.34 -3.68 -28.81
N ALA A 212 -12.05 -2.55 -28.81
CA ALA A 212 -13.46 -2.50 -29.13
C ALA A 212 -13.67 -1.69 -30.40
N GLN A 213 -14.51 -2.19 -31.31
CA GLN A 213 -14.94 -1.48 -32.50
C GLN A 213 -16.45 -1.26 -32.44
N GLU A 214 -16.93 -0.08 -32.84
CA GLU A 214 -18.36 0.16 -32.97
C GLU A 214 -18.84 -0.39 -34.32
N VAL A 215 -19.77 -1.34 -34.29
CA VAL A 215 -20.31 -2.03 -35.48
C VAL A 215 -21.83 -2.02 -35.48
N LEU A 216 -22.43 -2.00 -36.67
CA LEU A 216 -23.87 -2.18 -36.83
C LEU A 216 -24.19 -3.67 -36.92
N ARG A 217 -25.12 -4.15 -36.09
CA ARG A 217 -25.61 -5.52 -36.10
C ARG A 217 -27.13 -5.51 -36.01
N LYS A 218 -27.77 -6.43 -36.73
CA LYS A 218 -29.23 -6.62 -36.65
C LYS A 218 -29.58 -7.37 -35.38
N ASP A 219 -30.60 -6.90 -34.68
CA ASP A 219 -31.22 -7.64 -33.58
C ASP A 219 -32.08 -8.82 -34.11
N ARG A 220 -32.79 -9.48 -33.21
CA ARG A 220 -33.67 -10.62 -33.55
C ARG A 220 -34.87 -10.22 -34.42
N ASP A 221 -35.28 -8.96 -34.38
CA ASP A 221 -36.40 -8.40 -35.14
C ASP A 221 -35.94 -7.81 -36.50
N GLY A 222 -34.64 -7.92 -36.80
CA GLY A 222 -34.04 -7.45 -38.04
C GLY A 222 -33.72 -5.95 -38.05
N VAL A 223 -33.85 -5.26 -36.92
CA VAL A 223 -33.56 -3.84 -36.76
C VAL A 223 -32.06 -3.65 -36.49
N GLU A 224 -31.42 -2.73 -37.20
CA GLU A 224 -30.00 -2.45 -37.01
C GLU A 224 -29.76 -1.58 -35.77
N HIS A 225 -28.87 -2.04 -34.91
CA HIS A 225 -28.39 -1.34 -33.73
C HIS A 225 -26.87 -1.24 -33.74
N SER A 226 -26.34 -0.20 -33.09
CA SER A 226 -24.91 -0.06 -32.85
C SER A 226 -24.50 -0.89 -31.63
N TYR A 227 -23.38 -1.60 -31.76
CA TYR A 227 -22.76 -2.43 -30.72
C TYR A 227 -21.27 -2.14 -30.62
N TYR A 228 -20.73 -2.23 -29.41
CA TYR A 228 -19.30 -2.40 -29.21
C TYR A 228 -18.95 -3.88 -29.35
N LEU A 229 -18.16 -4.21 -30.37
CA LEU A 229 -17.59 -5.53 -30.59
C LEU A 229 -16.23 -5.62 -29.90
N TYR A 230 -16.13 -6.47 -28.88
CA TYR A 230 -14.88 -6.87 -28.25
C TYR A 230 -14.42 -8.21 -28.84
N GLU A 231 -13.17 -8.29 -29.26
CA GLU A 231 -12.55 -9.52 -29.78
C GLU A 231 -11.41 -9.95 -28.86
N ILE A 232 -11.44 -11.20 -28.41
CA ILE A 232 -10.44 -11.80 -27.53
C ILE A 232 -9.95 -13.08 -28.21
N ASP A 233 -8.68 -13.08 -28.62
CA ASP A 233 -8.06 -14.21 -29.30
C ASP A 233 -7.39 -15.16 -28.29
N ALA A 234 -7.60 -16.46 -28.47
CA ALA A 234 -6.94 -17.53 -27.74
C ALA A 234 -6.61 -18.70 -28.67
N THR A 235 -5.44 -19.30 -28.48
CA THR A 235 -5.04 -20.53 -29.18
C THR A 235 -5.15 -21.70 -28.20
N ILE A 236 -5.90 -22.73 -28.57
CA ILE A 236 -6.10 -23.92 -27.73
C ILE A 236 -5.65 -25.19 -28.45
N TYR A 237 -5.35 -26.23 -27.68
CA TYR A 237 -4.92 -27.53 -28.20
C TYR A 237 -5.88 -28.61 -27.69
N PRO A 238 -6.88 -29.01 -28.49
CA PRO A 238 -7.87 -29.99 -28.06
C PRO A 238 -7.22 -31.33 -27.70
N LYS A 239 -7.60 -31.88 -26.55
CA LYS A 239 -7.06 -33.14 -26.02
C LYS A 239 -7.88 -34.36 -26.41
N HIS A 240 -9.12 -34.15 -26.84
CA HIS A 240 -10.08 -35.20 -27.16
C HIS A 240 -10.81 -34.86 -28.46
N ALA A 241 -11.19 -35.90 -29.20
CA ALA A 241 -12.04 -35.76 -30.37
C ALA A 241 -13.48 -35.44 -29.95
N GLY A 242 -14.19 -34.67 -30.77
CA GLY A 242 -15.56 -34.23 -30.50
C GLY A 242 -15.82 -32.78 -30.93
N ALA A 243 -17.07 -32.35 -30.78
CA ALA A 243 -17.43 -30.96 -31.00
C ALA A 243 -17.00 -30.11 -29.81
N ILE A 244 -16.48 -28.91 -30.08
CA ILE A 244 -16.19 -27.92 -29.03
C ILE A 244 -17.51 -27.21 -28.67
N ALA A 245 -17.98 -27.43 -27.45
CA ALA A 245 -19.14 -26.73 -26.90
C ALA A 245 -18.69 -25.44 -26.20
N GLY A 246 -19.51 -24.38 -26.27
CA GLY A 246 -19.27 -23.11 -25.57
C GLY A 246 -20.08 -22.99 -24.28
N ASP A 247 -20.59 -24.12 -23.79
CA ASP A 247 -21.46 -24.20 -22.62
C ASP A 247 -20.76 -23.77 -21.33
N ASP A 248 -19.43 -23.62 -21.34
CA ASP A 248 -18.61 -23.15 -20.24
C ASP A 248 -18.33 -21.63 -20.26
N ILE A 249 -18.83 -20.93 -21.28
CA ILE A 249 -18.66 -19.47 -21.45
C ILE A 249 -19.99 -18.77 -21.15
N HIS A 250 -20.03 -18.08 -20.01
CA HIS A 250 -21.18 -17.33 -19.52
C HIS A 250 -20.73 -15.90 -19.18
N VAL A 251 -21.09 -14.94 -20.04
CA VAL A 251 -20.71 -13.53 -19.83
C VAL A 251 -21.82 -12.82 -19.07
N ILE A 252 -21.47 -12.22 -17.94
CA ILE A 252 -22.37 -11.45 -17.09
C ILE A 252 -21.95 -9.98 -17.15
N VAL A 253 -22.88 -9.10 -17.50
CA VAL A 253 -22.63 -7.65 -17.57
C VAL A 253 -23.61 -6.91 -16.68
N GLU A 254 -23.11 -6.10 -15.76
CA GLU A 254 -23.88 -5.17 -14.94
C GLU A 254 -24.32 -3.95 -15.78
N TYR A 255 -25.27 -4.18 -16.69
CA TYR A 255 -25.68 -3.19 -17.68
C TYR A 255 -26.27 -1.94 -17.00
N PRO A 256 -25.71 -0.74 -17.24
CA PRO A 256 -26.20 0.48 -16.62
C PRO A 256 -27.66 0.77 -16.99
N THR A 257 -28.44 1.25 -16.01
CA THR A 257 -29.83 1.70 -16.23
C THR A 257 -30.02 3.19 -15.95
N ALA A 258 -29.15 3.81 -15.15
CA ALA A 258 -29.14 5.25 -14.93
C ALA A 258 -27.73 5.76 -14.55
N LEU A 259 -27.42 6.99 -14.98
CA LEU A 259 -26.23 7.73 -14.52
C LEU A 259 -26.62 8.74 -13.45
N GLY A 260 -25.80 8.84 -12.41
CA GLY A 260 -25.96 9.80 -11.31
C GLY A 260 -24.66 10.51 -11.01
N THR A 261 -24.73 11.52 -10.14
CA THR A 261 -23.53 12.15 -9.59
C THR A 261 -23.03 11.35 -8.40
N ALA A 262 -21.83 10.79 -8.46
CA ALA A 262 -21.20 10.25 -7.26
C ALA A 262 -20.87 11.40 -6.30
N ARG A 263 -21.24 11.27 -5.02
CA ARG A 263 -20.70 12.13 -3.97
C ARG A 263 -19.23 11.72 -3.78
N ASP A 264 -18.33 12.69 -3.90
CA ASP A 264 -16.92 12.50 -3.58
C ASP A 264 -16.82 11.94 -2.14
N PRO A 265 -16.22 10.75 -1.94
CA PRO A 265 -16.08 10.13 -0.63
C PRO A 265 -15.24 10.98 0.35
N PHE A 266 -14.54 12.00 -0.14
CA PHE A 266 -13.81 12.96 0.67
C PHE A 266 -14.54 14.28 0.88
N ALA A 267 -15.70 14.50 0.23
CA ALA A 267 -16.45 15.75 0.38
C ALA A 267 -16.76 16.05 1.85
N SER A 268 -17.17 15.05 2.63
CA SER A 268 -17.46 15.23 4.06
C SER A 268 -16.23 15.47 4.95
N MET A 269 -15.02 15.09 4.51
CA MET A 269 -13.78 15.39 5.24
C MET A 269 -13.40 16.87 5.13
N PHE A 270 -13.74 17.52 4.03
CA PHE A 270 -13.40 18.93 3.80
C PHE A 270 -14.56 19.89 4.14
N ASP A 271 -15.81 19.41 4.11
CA ASP A 271 -17.01 20.19 4.47
C ASP A 271 -17.17 20.39 6.00
N SER A 272 -16.46 19.59 6.81
CA SER A 272 -16.47 19.65 8.29
C SER A 272 -15.29 20.43 8.89
N MET A 273 -14.45 21.05 8.06
CA MET A 273 -13.38 21.95 8.53
C MET A 273 -13.98 23.30 9.00
N PRO A 274 -13.51 23.89 10.11
CA PRO A 274 -14.12 25.04 10.76
C PRO A 274 -13.66 26.36 10.13
N PHE A 275 -13.73 26.49 8.80
CA PHE A 275 -13.39 27.71 8.09
C PHE A 275 -14.65 28.30 7.43
N PRO A 276 -15.01 29.56 7.72
CA PRO A 276 -16.14 30.20 7.06
C PRO A 276 -15.70 30.71 5.68
N GLY A 277 -16.15 30.04 4.63
CA GLY A 277 -15.90 30.42 3.23
C GLY A 277 -14.56 29.88 2.74
N GLY A 278 -14.63 28.98 1.75
CA GLY A 278 -13.47 28.44 1.08
C GLY A 278 -12.51 29.51 0.59
N PHE A 279 -11.27 29.09 0.33
CA PHE A 279 -10.41 29.77 -0.65
C PHE A 279 -11.30 30.28 -1.78
N GLY A 280 -11.26 31.57 -2.10
CA GLY A 280 -11.98 32.17 -3.23
C GLY A 280 -11.51 31.57 -4.55
N MET A 281 -11.90 30.31 -4.75
CA MET A 281 -11.52 29.36 -5.79
C MET A 281 -12.83 28.68 -6.22
N ASP A 282 -13.89 29.47 -6.41
CA ASP A 282 -15.09 29.01 -7.11
C ASP A 282 -14.74 28.61 -8.58
N ASP A 283 -13.57 29.06 -9.07
CA ASP A 283 -13.03 28.77 -10.40
C ASP A 283 -11.97 27.66 -10.45
N PHE A 284 -11.66 26.98 -9.33
CA PHE A 284 -10.73 25.84 -9.35
C PHE A 284 -11.50 24.52 -9.27
N PRO A 285 -11.68 23.79 -10.39
CA PRO A 285 -12.35 22.50 -10.35
C PRO A 285 -11.52 21.53 -9.50
N SER A 286 -12.12 20.95 -8.46
CA SER A 286 -11.52 19.81 -7.76
C SER A 286 -11.09 18.76 -8.79
N PRO A 287 -9.88 18.18 -8.71
CA PRO A 287 -9.51 17.02 -9.52
C PRO A 287 -10.44 15.80 -9.28
N PHE A 288 -11.29 15.88 -8.25
CA PHE A 288 -12.34 14.94 -7.88
C PHE A 288 -13.74 15.60 -7.87
N GLY A 289 -14.00 16.52 -8.81
CA GLY A 289 -15.33 17.10 -8.98
C GLY A 289 -16.44 16.04 -9.14
N ARG A 290 -17.71 16.46 -9.07
CA ARG A 290 -18.89 15.59 -9.26
C ARG A 290 -18.71 14.73 -10.52
N ARG A 291 -18.26 13.49 -10.34
CA ARG A 291 -18.08 12.53 -11.44
C ARG A 291 -19.42 11.88 -11.71
N LEU A 292 -19.79 11.84 -12.97
CA LEU A 292 -20.86 10.96 -13.44
C LEU A 292 -20.43 9.52 -13.15
N ALA A 293 -21.26 8.81 -12.41
CA ALA A 293 -21.07 7.42 -12.07
C ALA A 293 -22.36 6.65 -12.37
N VAL A 294 -22.24 5.35 -12.59
CA VAL A 294 -23.39 4.48 -12.75
C VAL A 294 -24.14 4.41 -11.42
N GLN A 295 -25.41 4.82 -11.43
CA GLN A 295 -26.24 4.88 -10.22
C GLN A 295 -27.02 3.59 -9.99
N SER A 296 -27.45 2.94 -11.08
CA SER A 296 -28.17 1.68 -11.05
C SER A 296 -27.75 0.81 -12.23
N VAL A 297 -27.73 -0.50 -12.00
CA VAL A 297 -27.38 -1.52 -12.99
C VAL A 297 -28.44 -2.62 -12.99
N ARG A 298 -28.57 -3.28 -14.13
CA ARG A 298 -29.31 -4.52 -14.30
C ARG A 298 -28.35 -5.54 -14.90
N PRO A 299 -28.10 -6.70 -14.27
CA PRO A 299 -27.27 -7.73 -14.89
C PRO A 299 -27.92 -8.19 -16.19
N ILE A 300 -27.13 -8.53 -17.19
CA ILE A 300 -27.56 -9.27 -18.38
C ILE A 300 -26.59 -10.44 -18.54
N VAL A 301 -27.11 -11.59 -18.99
CA VAL A 301 -26.34 -12.84 -19.08
C VAL A 301 -26.51 -13.44 -20.47
N SER A 302 -25.40 -13.69 -21.16
CA SER A 302 -25.42 -14.45 -22.41
C SER A 302 -24.46 -15.62 -22.32
N ASP A 303 -24.97 -16.79 -22.70
CA ASP A 303 -24.17 -17.94 -23.04
C ASP A 303 -23.53 -17.70 -24.42
N ALA A 304 -22.33 -18.25 -24.63
CA ALA A 304 -21.69 -18.18 -25.93
C ALA A 304 -22.30 -19.19 -26.91
N SER A 305 -22.61 -18.73 -28.12
CA SER A 305 -22.86 -19.65 -29.23
C SER A 305 -21.55 -19.96 -29.96
N VAL A 306 -21.31 -21.24 -30.28
CA VAL A 306 -20.07 -21.67 -30.95
C VAL A 306 -20.40 -22.10 -32.36
N GLU A 307 -19.68 -21.59 -33.35
CA GLU A 307 -19.71 -22.17 -34.69
C GLU A 307 -19.16 -23.60 -34.60
N SER A 308 -19.88 -24.61 -35.09
CA SER A 308 -19.52 -26.01 -34.86
C SER A 308 -18.13 -26.35 -35.41
N ILE A 309 -17.13 -26.47 -34.53
CA ILE A 309 -15.77 -26.93 -34.85
C ILE A 309 -15.67 -28.39 -34.47
N ASN A 310 -15.36 -29.25 -35.45
CA ASN A 310 -15.25 -30.69 -35.26
C ASN A 310 -13.78 -31.12 -35.06
N VAL A 311 -13.47 -31.69 -33.89
CA VAL A 311 -12.13 -32.22 -33.60
C VAL A 311 -12.06 -33.70 -33.95
N ARG A 312 -11.25 -34.05 -34.96
CA ARG A 312 -11.01 -35.41 -35.45
C ARG A 312 -9.91 -36.12 -34.64
N PRO A 313 -10.04 -37.43 -34.38
CA PRO A 313 -8.96 -38.20 -33.78
C PRO A 313 -7.80 -38.39 -34.78
N ILE A 314 -6.58 -38.50 -34.26
CA ILE A 314 -5.40 -38.85 -35.09
C ILE A 314 -5.54 -40.28 -35.60
N PRO A 315 -5.31 -40.55 -36.91
CA PRO A 315 -5.36 -41.90 -37.49
C PRO A 315 -4.51 -42.92 -36.72
N THR A 316 -4.99 -44.15 -36.62
CA THR A 316 -4.24 -45.29 -36.05
C THR A 316 -3.55 -46.14 -37.10
N ALA A 317 -4.02 -46.08 -38.36
CA ALA A 317 -3.37 -46.72 -39.48
C ALA A 317 -2.01 -46.03 -39.77
N ASP A 318 -1.02 -46.83 -40.16
CA ASP A 318 0.33 -46.37 -40.56
C ASP A 318 1.09 -45.52 -39.53
N ARG A 319 0.67 -45.55 -38.26
CA ARG A 319 1.32 -44.83 -37.16
C ARG A 319 2.69 -45.44 -36.85
N PRO A 320 3.81 -44.71 -37.03
CA PRO A 320 5.14 -45.22 -36.71
C PRO A 320 5.34 -45.41 -35.20
N GLY A 321 6.16 -46.39 -34.82
CA GLY A 321 6.40 -46.75 -33.41
C GLY A 321 7.16 -45.68 -32.61
N ASP A 322 7.88 -44.79 -33.28
CA ASP A 322 8.61 -43.65 -32.72
C ASP A 322 7.76 -42.37 -32.62
N TYR A 323 6.50 -42.40 -33.06
CA TYR A 323 5.57 -41.28 -32.89
C TYR A 323 5.29 -41.03 -31.40
N ARG A 324 5.39 -39.76 -30.97
CA ARG A 324 5.19 -39.33 -29.57
C ARG A 324 4.18 -38.19 -29.42
N GLY A 325 3.22 -38.08 -30.35
CA GLY A 325 2.09 -37.14 -30.21
C GLY A 325 2.30 -35.74 -30.82
N ALA A 326 3.40 -35.52 -31.55
CA ALA A 326 3.64 -34.24 -32.23
C ALA A 326 2.67 -34.06 -33.42
N VAL A 327 1.99 -32.92 -33.51
CA VAL A 327 1.03 -32.60 -34.57
C VAL A 327 1.32 -31.20 -35.12
N GLY A 328 1.56 -31.08 -36.43
CA GLY A 328 1.96 -29.84 -37.08
C GLY A 328 3.06 -30.07 -38.12
N ASP A 329 3.86 -29.05 -38.38
CA ASP A 329 5.06 -29.12 -39.23
C ASP A 329 6.32 -28.90 -38.38
N TYR A 330 7.27 -29.83 -38.46
CA TYR A 330 8.46 -29.86 -37.62
C TYR A 330 9.72 -30.29 -38.37
N GLY A 331 10.84 -29.71 -37.95
CA GLY A 331 12.20 -30.11 -38.28
C GLY A 331 12.98 -30.52 -37.03
N ILE A 332 14.09 -31.23 -37.25
CA ILE A 332 15.02 -31.64 -36.20
C ILE A 332 16.45 -31.20 -36.54
N VAL A 333 17.12 -30.61 -35.56
CA VAL A 333 18.52 -30.17 -35.61
C VAL A 333 19.24 -30.76 -34.41
N THR A 334 20.45 -31.30 -34.64
CA THR A 334 21.25 -31.93 -33.59
C THR A 334 22.65 -31.36 -33.58
N GLU A 335 23.19 -31.11 -32.39
CA GLU A 335 24.55 -30.59 -32.17
C GLU A 335 25.21 -31.35 -31.03
N ALA A 336 26.51 -31.66 -31.16
CA ALA A 336 27.31 -32.23 -30.08
C ALA A 336 28.32 -31.19 -29.61
N ARG A 337 28.38 -30.94 -28.29
CA ARG A 337 29.32 -29.97 -27.72
C ARG A 337 30.77 -30.44 -27.82
N GLN A 338 30.99 -31.74 -27.73
CA GLN A 338 32.31 -32.38 -27.88
C GLN A 338 32.32 -33.25 -29.13
N THR A 339 33.15 -32.90 -30.11
CA THR A 339 33.34 -33.68 -31.34
C THR A 339 34.63 -34.51 -31.33
N SER A 340 35.51 -34.32 -30.35
CA SER A 340 36.71 -35.14 -30.14
C SER A 340 36.74 -35.59 -28.68
N VAL A 341 36.63 -36.90 -28.44
CA VAL A 341 36.55 -37.48 -27.08
C VAL A 341 37.28 -38.83 -27.03
N LYS A 342 37.54 -39.37 -25.84
CA LYS A 342 38.03 -40.76 -25.70
C LYS A 342 36.86 -41.73 -25.52
N ALA A 343 37.09 -43.01 -25.78
CA ALA A 343 36.09 -44.03 -25.49
C ALA A 343 35.72 -44.00 -23.99
N GLY A 344 34.42 -43.98 -23.68
CA GLY A 344 33.87 -43.84 -22.33
C GLY A 344 33.59 -42.39 -21.87
N ASP A 345 34.15 -41.38 -22.53
CA ASP A 345 33.93 -39.97 -22.18
C ASP A 345 32.50 -39.53 -22.51
N PRO A 346 31.92 -38.58 -21.75
CA PRO A 346 30.62 -38.01 -22.04
C PRO A 346 30.66 -37.04 -23.23
N ILE A 347 29.72 -37.22 -24.17
CA ILE A 347 29.38 -36.24 -25.21
C ILE A 347 28.01 -35.65 -24.86
N GLU A 348 27.95 -34.34 -24.67
CA GLU A 348 26.67 -33.62 -24.54
C GLU A 348 26.06 -33.43 -25.93
N LEU A 349 24.88 -34.03 -26.12
CA LEU A 349 24.08 -33.99 -27.34
C LEU A 349 22.87 -33.08 -27.12
N LEU A 350 22.80 -32.01 -27.91
CA LEU A 350 21.68 -31.09 -27.99
C LEU A 350 20.79 -31.47 -29.16
N ILE A 351 19.49 -31.61 -28.90
CA ILE A 351 18.46 -31.96 -29.89
C ILE A 351 17.44 -30.83 -29.92
N GLY A 352 17.49 -30.00 -30.95
CA GLY A 352 16.52 -28.95 -31.21
C GLY A 352 15.43 -29.44 -32.16
N ILE A 353 14.18 -29.37 -31.73
CA ILE A 353 13.01 -29.52 -32.59
C ILE A 353 12.48 -28.13 -32.89
N VAL A 354 12.31 -27.80 -34.16
CA VAL A 354 11.86 -26.48 -34.63
C VAL A 354 10.58 -26.68 -35.42
N GLY A 355 9.57 -25.83 -35.28
CA GLY A 355 8.33 -26.02 -36.03
C GLY A 355 7.24 -25.01 -35.71
N THR A 356 6.08 -25.21 -36.32
CA THR A 356 4.90 -24.33 -36.18
C THR A 356 3.84 -24.88 -35.22
N GLY A 357 4.01 -26.11 -34.72
CA GLY A 357 3.08 -26.73 -33.77
C GLY A 357 3.37 -26.41 -32.30
N PRO A 358 2.57 -26.95 -31.34
CA PRO A 358 2.73 -26.71 -29.91
C PRO A 358 4.05 -27.27 -29.37
N MET A 359 5.05 -26.41 -29.18
CA MET A 359 6.35 -26.83 -28.63
C MET A 359 6.22 -27.46 -27.24
N GLU A 360 5.29 -27.00 -26.43
CA GLU A 360 5.06 -27.57 -25.09
C GLU A 360 4.71 -29.06 -25.13
N LEU A 361 3.96 -29.50 -26.14
CA LEU A 361 3.52 -30.89 -26.30
C LEU A 361 4.57 -31.79 -26.98
N VAL A 362 5.58 -31.21 -27.62
CA VAL A 362 6.65 -31.96 -28.30
C VAL A 362 7.47 -32.75 -27.27
N GLN A 363 7.66 -34.04 -27.53
CA GLN A 363 8.50 -34.93 -26.74
C GLN A 363 9.80 -35.26 -27.46
N ALA A 364 10.85 -35.60 -26.70
CA ALA A 364 12.13 -36.00 -27.28
C ALA A 364 11.99 -37.33 -28.05
N PRO A 365 12.76 -37.51 -29.14
CA PRO A 365 12.87 -38.80 -29.82
C PRO A 365 13.37 -39.89 -28.84
N PRO A 366 12.89 -41.15 -28.94
CA PRO A 366 13.28 -42.23 -28.04
C PRO A 366 14.69 -42.75 -28.36
N LEU A 367 15.72 -42.04 -27.92
CA LEU A 367 17.12 -42.32 -28.29
C LEU A 367 17.59 -43.73 -27.87
N ALA A 368 17.07 -44.26 -26.76
CA ALA A 368 17.40 -45.60 -26.27
C ALA A 368 16.76 -46.73 -27.11
N GLU A 369 15.76 -46.43 -27.94
CA GLU A 369 15.12 -47.38 -28.86
C GLU A 369 15.83 -47.42 -30.22
N LEU A 370 16.73 -46.45 -30.51
CA LEU A 370 17.45 -46.35 -31.78
C LEU A 370 18.66 -47.29 -31.82
N SER A 371 18.49 -48.45 -32.46
CA SER A 371 19.56 -49.46 -32.59
C SER A 371 20.84 -48.92 -33.23
N GLU A 372 20.72 -48.03 -34.21
CA GLU A 372 21.87 -47.37 -34.88
C GLU A 372 22.72 -46.56 -33.89
N LEU A 373 22.09 -45.94 -32.89
CA LEU A 373 22.77 -45.15 -31.87
C LEU A 373 23.28 -46.03 -30.73
N THR A 374 22.45 -46.92 -30.18
CA THR A 374 22.78 -47.72 -28.99
C THR A 374 23.86 -48.78 -29.23
N THR A 375 24.09 -49.16 -30.49
CA THR A 375 25.18 -50.06 -30.89
C THR A 375 26.55 -49.49 -30.55
N ASN A 376 26.75 -48.20 -30.83
CA ASN A 376 28.04 -47.52 -30.65
C ASN A 376 28.10 -46.66 -29.39
N PHE A 377 26.95 -46.23 -28.86
CA PHE A 377 26.87 -45.35 -27.70
C PHE A 377 26.08 -45.97 -26.55
N LYS A 378 26.43 -45.62 -25.32
CA LYS A 378 25.57 -45.79 -24.16
C LYS A 378 24.69 -44.55 -24.05
N VAL A 379 23.38 -44.76 -24.08
CA VAL A 379 22.36 -43.71 -24.07
C VAL A 379 21.52 -43.87 -22.79
N PRO A 380 21.29 -42.80 -22.01
CA PRO A 380 20.36 -42.81 -20.88
C PRO A 380 18.93 -43.08 -21.35
N ASN A 381 18.17 -43.88 -20.60
CA ASN A 381 16.75 -44.16 -20.89
C ASN A 381 15.82 -43.31 -20.00
N GLU A 382 16.22 -42.08 -19.72
CA GLU A 382 15.48 -41.15 -18.87
C GLU A 382 14.64 -40.20 -19.74
N PRO A 383 13.42 -39.83 -19.31
CA PRO A 383 12.61 -38.86 -20.01
C PRO A 383 13.33 -37.50 -20.04
N LEU A 384 13.55 -36.95 -21.24
CA LEU A 384 14.23 -35.67 -21.41
C LEU A 384 13.24 -34.52 -21.31
N ALA A 385 13.43 -33.64 -20.32
CA ALA A 385 12.74 -32.36 -20.26
C ALA A 385 13.40 -31.37 -21.23
N GLY A 386 12.61 -30.79 -22.13
CA GLY A 386 13.09 -29.80 -23.10
C GLY A 386 12.75 -28.38 -22.67
N PHE A 387 13.64 -27.43 -22.97
CA PHE A 387 13.37 -26.00 -22.82
C PHE A 387 12.76 -25.45 -24.10
N VAL A 388 11.65 -24.70 -23.98
CA VAL A 388 10.96 -24.08 -25.11
C VAL A 388 11.42 -22.62 -25.24
N GLN A 389 11.82 -22.23 -26.44
CA GLN A 389 12.12 -20.86 -26.81
C GLN A 389 11.42 -20.56 -28.13
N GLU A 390 10.36 -19.75 -28.10
CA GLU A 390 9.57 -19.38 -29.28
C GLU A 390 9.16 -20.60 -30.15
N ASP A 391 9.84 -20.79 -31.28
CA ASP A 391 9.57 -21.78 -32.34
C ASP A 391 10.34 -23.09 -32.18
N ARG A 392 11.14 -23.22 -31.11
CA ARG A 392 12.01 -24.38 -30.89
C ARG A 392 11.94 -24.94 -29.48
N LYS A 393 12.09 -26.25 -29.38
CA LYS A 393 12.30 -26.97 -28.12
C LYS A 393 13.63 -27.69 -28.15
N VAL A 394 14.48 -27.41 -27.17
CA VAL A 394 15.82 -28.01 -27.07
C VAL A 394 15.85 -29.01 -25.93
N PHE A 395 16.24 -30.24 -26.24
CA PHE A 395 16.54 -31.30 -25.29
C PHE A 395 18.07 -31.45 -25.17
N SER A 396 18.58 -31.63 -23.97
CA SER A 396 20.00 -31.96 -23.74
C SER A 396 20.09 -33.34 -23.09
N THR A 397 21.04 -34.14 -23.56
CA THR A 397 21.37 -35.44 -22.96
C THR A 397 22.86 -35.74 -23.13
N THR A 398 23.36 -36.71 -22.39
CA THR A 398 24.76 -37.16 -22.51
C THR A 398 24.81 -38.58 -23.05
N ILE A 399 25.50 -38.77 -24.18
CA ILE A 399 25.81 -40.10 -24.73
C ILE A 399 27.28 -40.42 -24.50
N ARG A 400 27.63 -41.71 -24.39
CA ARG A 400 29.03 -42.14 -24.19
C ARG A 400 29.47 -43.14 -25.25
N PRO A 401 30.55 -42.90 -26.01
CA PRO A 401 31.09 -43.87 -26.95
C PRO A 401 31.50 -45.15 -26.23
N ARG A 402 31.12 -46.32 -26.77
CA ARG A 402 31.44 -47.62 -26.19
C ARG A 402 32.82 -48.14 -26.57
N LYS A 403 33.36 -47.65 -27.69
CA LYS A 403 34.65 -48.06 -28.28
C LYS A 403 35.27 -46.89 -29.04
N ASP A 404 36.56 -46.98 -29.29
CA ASP A 404 37.29 -46.08 -30.17
C ASP A 404 36.95 -46.32 -31.65
N GLY A 405 37.37 -45.38 -32.50
CA GLY A 405 37.17 -45.47 -33.96
C GLY A 405 35.75 -45.20 -34.45
N ILE A 406 34.85 -44.71 -33.58
CA ILE A 406 33.53 -44.21 -34.01
C ILE A 406 33.74 -42.83 -34.68
N THR A 407 33.25 -42.69 -35.91
CA THR A 407 33.46 -41.50 -36.74
C THR A 407 32.25 -40.55 -36.81
N GLU A 408 31.07 -41.02 -36.39
CA GLU A 408 29.85 -40.21 -36.44
C GLU A 408 28.80 -40.63 -35.40
N ILE A 409 27.98 -39.67 -35.00
CA ILE A 409 26.69 -39.89 -34.36
C ILE A 409 25.65 -39.97 -35.50
N PRO A 410 24.87 -41.06 -35.61
CA PRO A 410 23.93 -41.25 -36.71
C PRO A 410 22.79 -40.23 -36.68
N ALA A 411 22.11 -40.09 -37.82
CA ALA A 411 20.94 -39.24 -37.97
C ALA A 411 19.81 -39.68 -37.02
N ILE A 412 19.26 -38.75 -36.25
CA ILE A 412 18.17 -39.03 -35.31
C ILE A 412 16.82 -38.78 -36.01
N PRO A 413 15.92 -39.78 -36.08
CA PRO A 413 14.59 -39.60 -36.64
C PRO A 413 13.67 -38.87 -35.66
N PHE A 414 12.75 -38.08 -36.22
CA PHE A 414 11.65 -37.47 -35.50
C PHE A 414 10.38 -37.57 -36.33
N THR A 415 9.34 -38.16 -35.75
CA THR A 415 8.07 -38.42 -36.42
C THR A 415 6.95 -37.57 -35.85
N PHE A 416 6.23 -36.88 -36.73
CA PHE A 416 5.06 -36.06 -36.39
C PHE A 416 3.90 -36.36 -37.35
N PHE A 417 2.69 -35.94 -36.99
CA PHE A 417 1.52 -36.01 -37.87
C PHE A 417 1.32 -34.65 -38.53
N ASP A 418 1.35 -34.61 -39.86
CA ASP A 418 1.09 -33.39 -40.63
C ASP A 418 -0.42 -33.32 -40.95
N PRO A 419 -1.16 -32.37 -40.33
CA PRO A 419 -2.61 -32.25 -40.55
C PRO A 419 -2.98 -31.73 -41.94
N GLN A 420 -2.05 -31.08 -42.67
CA GLN A 420 -2.30 -30.61 -44.03
C GLN A 420 -2.20 -31.74 -45.05
N GLN A 421 -1.30 -32.68 -44.80
CA GLN A 421 -1.07 -33.84 -45.67
C GLN A 421 -1.85 -35.09 -45.22
N ASP A 422 -2.50 -35.05 -44.05
CA ASP A 422 -3.22 -36.17 -43.42
C ASP A 422 -2.37 -37.45 -43.30
N GLN A 423 -1.08 -37.29 -42.99
CA GLN A 423 -0.12 -38.40 -42.93
C GLN A 423 0.97 -38.22 -41.87
N PHE A 424 1.56 -39.32 -41.43
CA PHE A 424 2.76 -39.29 -40.58
C PHE A 424 4.00 -39.00 -41.41
N VAL A 425 4.80 -38.02 -40.96
CA VAL A 425 6.04 -37.61 -41.62
C VAL A 425 7.20 -37.84 -40.65
N THR A 426 8.24 -38.53 -41.12
CA THR A 426 9.49 -38.74 -40.37
C THR A 426 10.61 -37.93 -41.00
N VAL A 427 11.10 -36.94 -40.26
CA VAL A 427 12.30 -36.17 -40.62
C VAL A 427 13.52 -36.73 -39.89
N ARG A 428 14.72 -36.52 -40.44
CA ARG A 428 15.98 -36.98 -39.84
C ARG A 428 16.96 -35.83 -39.68
N SER A 429 17.69 -35.82 -38.56
CA SER A 429 18.77 -34.88 -38.36
C SER A 429 19.97 -35.20 -39.26
N LYS A 430 20.91 -34.25 -39.38
CA LYS A 430 22.19 -34.53 -40.06
C LYS A 430 23.09 -35.37 -39.14
N PRO A 431 23.81 -36.38 -39.65
CA PRO A 431 24.85 -37.06 -38.89
C PRO A 431 25.92 -36.07 -38.40
N ILE A 432 26.44 -36.30 -37.19
CA ILE A 432 27.45 -35.43 -36.58
C ILE A 432 28.79 -36.16 -36.61
N SER A 433 29.76 -35.65 -37.36
CA SER A 433 31.11 -36.23 -37.38
C SER A 433 31.79 -36.05 -36.02
N ILE A 434 32.35 -37.13 -35.50
CA ILE A 434 33.12 -37.16 -34.25
C ILE A 434 34.41 -37.94 -34.41
N HIS A 435 35.37 -37.70 -33.52
CA HIS A 435 36.59 -38.46 -33.41
C HIS A 435 36.65 -39.09 -32.01
N VAL A 436 36.75 -40.43 -31.96
CA VAL A 436 36.84 -41.16 -30.69
C VAL A 436 38.19 -41.85 -30.57
N ASP A 437 39.03 -41.30 -29.71
CA ASP A 437 40.34 -41.84 -29.36
C ASP A 437 40.23 -43.04 -28.40
N PRO A 438 41.22 -43.95 -28.38
CA PRO A 438 41.30 -45.01 -27.38
C PRO A 438 41.42 -44.44 -25.96
N THR A 439 40.77 -45.10 -25.00
CA THR A 439 40.89 -44.77 -23.58
C THR A 439 42.34 -44.95 -23.13
N ASP A 440 42.92 -43.98 -22.42
CA ASP A 440 44.24 -44.14 -21.83
C ASP A 440 44.19 -45.26 -20.78
N THR A 441 44.95 -46.33 -21.00
CA THR A 441 45.33 -47.23 -19.92
C THR A 441 46.27 -46.45 -19.00
N LEU A 442 45.76 -45.98 -17.86
CA LEU A 442 46.54 -45.28 -16.84
C LEU A 442 47.71 -46.15 -16.35
N ALA A 443 48.92 -45.85 -16.82
CA ALA A 443 50.13 -46.11 -16.06
C ALA A 443 50.24 -45.01 -14.99
N LEU A 444 50.04 -45.39 -13.72
CA LEU A 444 50.37 -44.57 -12.56
C LEU A 444 51.89 -44.36 -12.54
N ASP A 445 52.41 -43.32 -13.21
CA ASP A 445 53.79 -42.86 -12.93
C ASP A 445 54.17 -41.46 -13.46
N ALA A 446 53.21 -40.61 -13.84
CA ALA A 446 53.55 -39.29 -14.38
C ALA A 446 52.71 -38.15 -13.79
N ILE A 447 52.95 -37.81 -12.52
CA ILE A 447 52.62 -36.50 -11.96
C ILE A 447 53.87 -35.95 -11.25
N VAL A 448 54.84 -35.48 -12.02
CA VAL A 448 55.77 -34.42 -11.61
C VAL A 448 56.19 -33.61 -12.84
N GLY A 449 55.87 -32.32 -12.81
CA GLY A 449 56.66 -31.28 -13.47
C GLY A 449 56.28 -30.94 -14.91
N SER A 450 55.65 -29.78 -15.10
CA SER A 450 56.21 -28.63 -15.83
C SER A 450 55.11 -27.78 -16.47
N ARG A 451 55.04 -26.49 -16.10
CA ARG A 451 55.55 -25.38 -16.92
C ARG A 451 55.04 -24.04 -16.40
N SER A 452 55.98 -23.28 -15.85
CA SER A 452 56.07 -21.85 -16.14
C SER A 452 56.27 -21.67 -17.65
N ALA A 453 55.37 -20.94 -18.31
CA ALA A 453 55.63 -20.18 -19.54
C ALA A 453 54.36 -19.43 -19.97
N ALA A 454 54.25 -18.15 -19.59
CA ALA A 454 53.69 -17.06 -20.41
C ALA A 454 53.29 -15.86 -19.53
N SER A 455 54.28 -15.20 -18.91
CA SER A 455 54.11 -13.81 -18.47
C SER A 455 55.16 -12.98 -19.19
N ASN A 456 54.75 -12.38 -20.32
CA ASN A 456 55.26 -11.10 -20.82
C ASN A 456 54.61 -10.79 -22.17
N ARG A 457 53.55 -9.97 -22.13
CA ARG A 457 53.31 -8.97 -23.19
C ARG A 457 52.39 -7.85 -22.72
N VAL A 458 53.04 -6.75 -22.36
CA VAL A 458 52.73 -5.36 -22.74
C VAL A 458 51.42 -4.76 -22.20
N GLU A 459 51.59 -3.94 -21.17
CA GLU A 459 50.82 -2.71 -20.98
C GLU A 459 51.01 -1.77 -22.18
N GLN A 460 49.90 -1.31 -22.77
CA GLN A 460 49.82 0.01 -23.38
C GLN A 460 48.45 0.60 -23.06
N GLY A 461 48.47 1.67 -22.27
CA GLY A 461 47.28 2.36 -21.80
C GLY A 461 46.57 3.17 -22.88
N VAL A 462 45.27 3.31 -22.69
CA VAL A 462 44.50 4.45 -23.17
C VAL A 462 43.83 5.06 -21.95
N ALA A 463 44.24 6.30 -21.65
CA ALA A 463 43.58 7.14 -20.68
C ALA A 463 42.17 7.48 -21.18
N ALA A 464 41.15 6.99 -20.47
CA ALA A 464 39.78 7.44 -20.62
C ALA A 464 39.32 8.02 -19.29
N SER A 465 38.72 9.21 -19.39
CA SER A 465 37.97 9.93 -18.35
C SER A 465 37.32 9.00 -17.33
N GLY A 466 37.76 9.12 -16.06
CA GLY A 466 37.42 8.20 -14.99
C GLY A 466 35.93 8.17 -14.65
N GLU A 467 35.25 7.17 -15.20
CA GLU A 467 34.21 6.44 -14.45
C GLU A 467 34.83 5.97 -13.13
N PRO A 468 34.12 6.08 -11.99
CA PRO A 468 34.64 5.60 -10.71
C PRO A 468 34.77 4.07 -10.76
N SER A 469 35.98 3.57 -10.98
CA SER A 469 36.25 2.13 -11.01
C SER A 469 36.14 1.49 -9.62
N ALA A 470 35.65 0.24 -9.59
CA ALA A 470 35.52 -0.53 -8.36
C ALA A 470 36.88 -0.66 -7.66
N SER A 471 36.91 -0.35 -6.35
CA SER A 471 38.11 -0.43 -5.52
C SER A 471 37.90 -1.46 -4.43
N PHE A 472 38.65 -2.56 -4.50
CA PHE A 472 38.60 -3.65 -3.52
C PHE A 472 39.63 -3.51 -2.39
N GLN A 473 40.16 -2.32 -2.15
CA GLN A 473 40.97 -2.10 -0.94
C GLN A 473 40.07 -2.20 0.30
N ASN A 474 40.51 -2.78 1.41
CA ASN A 474 39.69 -2.81 2.62
C ASN A 474 39.87 -1.54 3.46
N TYR A 475 38.85 -1.18 4.23
CA TYR A 475 38.96 -0.17 5.27
C TYR A 475 39.83 -0.68 6.42
N SER A 476 40.63 0.20 7.00
CA SER A 476 41.48 -0.08 8.18
C SER A 476 41.26 0.97 9.27
N GLY A 477 41.56 0.61 10.53
CA GLY A 477 41.53 1.51 11.69
C GLY A 477 40.57 1.07 12.82
N ASP A 478 40.70 1.72 13.98
CA ASP A 478 40.06 1.29 15.25
C ASP A 478 38.53 1.43 15.28
N GLY A 479 37.93 2.09 14.27
CA GLY A 479 36.48 2.29 14.16
C GLY A 479 35.69 1.09 13.64
N LEU A 480 36.34 0.07 13.06
CA LEU A 480 35.65 -1.07 12.43
C LEU A 480 34.92 -1.99 13.42
N LEU A 481 35.32 -1.97 14.70
CA LEU A 481 34.69 -2.76 15.78
C LEU A 481 33.55 -2.01 16.46
N SER A 482 33.34 -0.74 16.12
CA SER A 482 32.23 0.05 16.67
C SER A 482 30.97 -0.18 15.85
N SER A 483 29.90 -0.65 16.51
CA SER A 483 28.60 -0.78 15.84
C SER A 483 28.04 0.60 15.52
N GLU A 484 27.70 0.81 14.25
CA GLU A 484 27.06 1.99 13.71
C GLU A 484 25.56 1.69 13.55
N ALA A 485 24.71 2.59 14.02
CA ALA A 485 23.28 2.57 13.71
C ALA A 485 23.00 3.52 12.55
N PRO A 486 21.91 3.30 11.77
CA PRO A 486 21.44 4.28 10.79
C PRO A 486 21.36 5.67 11.44
N GLN A 487 22.06 6.64 10.87
CA GLN A 487 22.11 8.00 11.41
C GLN A 487 20.81 8.75 11.09
N ASP A 488 19.73 8.38 11.76
CA ASP A 488 18.53 9.18 11.77
C ASP A 488 18.73 10.40 12.67
N LEU A 489 18.24 11.55 12.22
CA LEU A 489 18.18 12.73 13.09
C LEU A 489 17.34 12.34 14.31
N SER A 490 17.90 12.49 15.51
CA SER A 490 17.18 12.11 16.72
C SER A 490 15.80 12.78 16.72
N PRO A 491 14.74 12.11 17.19
CA PRO A 491 13.40 12.70 17.25
C PRO A 491 13.40 14.07 17.97
N GLY A 492 14.28 14.23 18.96
CA GLY A 492 14.50 15.52 19.64
C GLY A 492 15.10 16.60 18.73
N THR A 493 16.11 16.28 17.91
CA THR A 493 16.72 17.23 16.98
C THR A 493 15.72 17.68 15.91
N LEU A 494 14.93 16.76 15.35
CA LEU A 494 13.87 17.10 14.40
C LEU A 494 12.80 17.98 15.04
N PHE A 495 12.40 17.68 16.28
CA PHE A 495 11.50 18.52 17.05
C PHE A 495 12.04 19.94 17.16
N PHE A 496 13.28 20.13 17.60
CA PHE A 496 13.89 21.45 17.73
C PHE A 496 13.92 22.23 16.39
N LEU A 497 14.31 21.59 15.29
CA LEU A 497 14.39 22.24 13.97
C LEU A 497 13.02 22.68 13.42
N VAL A 498 11.96 21.93 13.72
CA VAL A 498 10.60 22.26 13.28
C VAL A 498 9.96 23.33 14.16
N THR A 499 10.11 23.23 15.49
CA THR A 499 9.37 24.09 16.42
C THR A 499 10.00 25.46 16.68
N LEU A 500 11.32 25.58 16.54
CA LEU A 500 12.06 26.78 16.95
C LEU A 500 11.75 28.02 16.07
N PRO A 501 11.76 27.96 14.71
CA PRO A 501 11.46 29.13 13.88
C PRO A 501 10.05 29.72 14.09
N PRO A 502 8.97 28.91 14.17
CA PRO A 502 7.64 29.40 14.52
C PRO A 502 7.60 30.10 15.89
N LEU A 503 8.24 29.53 16.92
CA LEU A 503 8.25 30.07 18.27
C LEU A 503 8.91 31.46 18.34
N ILE A 504 10.01 31.65 17.61
CA ILE A 504 10.69 32.94 17.52
C ILE A 504 9.77 34.00 16.90
N VAL A 505 9.08 33.68 15.80
CA VAL A 505 8.20 34.62 15.10
C VAL A 505 6.93 34.93 15.91
N VAL A 506 6.36 33.93 16.59
CA VAL A 506 5.26 34.12 17.55
C VAL A 506 5.69 35.04 18.69
N GLY A 507 6.87 34.81 19.28
CA GLY A 507 7.42 35.65 20.35
C GLY A 507 7.59 37.11 19.92
N ILE A 508 8.11 37.35 18.71
CA ILE A 508 8.24 38.68 18.12
C ILE A 508 6.86 39.32 17.93
N GLY A 509 5.88 38.58 17.39
CA GLY A 509 4.53 39.09 17.20
C GLY A 509 3.84 39.48 18.52
N ILE A 510 3.95 38.63 19.55
CA ILE A 510 3.40 38.92 20.90
C ILE A 510 4.06 40.16 21.49
N ALA A 511 5.38 40.31 21.32
CA ALA A 511 6.11 41.48 21.79
C ALA A 511 5.69 42.78 21.09
N LEU A 512 5.40 42.72 19.79
CA LEU A 512 4.98 43.88 18.99
C LEU A 512 3.53 44.29 19.23
N ASN A 513 2.66 43.40 19.72
CA ASN A 513 1.20 43.65 19.81
C ASN A 513 0.62 43.37 21.21
N ARG A 514 1.41 43.65 22.27
CA ARG A 514 1.08 43.39 23.68
C ARG A 514 -0.28 43.93 24.13
N SER A 515 -0.72 45.08 23.61
CA SER A 515 -2.01 45.70 23.98
C SER A 515 -3.21 44.88 23.46
N SER A 516 -3.18 44.46 22.20
CA SER A 516 -4.22 43.65 21.56
C SER A 516 -4.35 42.26 22.20
N VAL A 517 -3.23 41.64 22.57
CA VAL A 517 -3.21 40.34 23.26
C VAL A 517 -3.85 40.44 24.65
N SER A 518 -3.59 41.53 25.38
CA SER A 518 -4.21 41.78 26.69
C SER A 518 -5.74 41.93 26.61
N GLN A 519 -6.26 42.51 25.52
CA GLN A 519 -7.70 42.67 25.28
C GLN A 519 -8.37 41.33 24.93
N LEU A 520 -7.69 40.47 24.16
CA LEU A 520 -8.17 39.13 23.80
C LEU A 520 -8.26 38.22 25.05
N LEU A 521 -7.22 38.21 25.89
CA LEU A 521 -7.19 37.46 27.16
C LEU A 521 -8.29 37.95 28.13
N GLY A 522 -8.57 39.26 28.13
CA GLY A 522 -9.68 39.83 28.89
C GLY A 522 -11.06 39.33 28.44
N ARG A 523 -11.26 39.07 27.14
CA ARG A 523 -12.52 38.51 26.58
C ARG A 523 -12.71 37.02 26.88
N LEU A 524 -11.62 36.27 27.03
CA LEU A 524 -11.63 34.84 27.37
C LEU A 524 -11.79 34.56 28.87
N GLY A 525 -12.05 35.59 29.68
CA GLY A 525 -12.38 35.43 31.10
C GLY A 525 -11.18 35.45 32.06
N PHE A 526 -9.94 35.51 31.56
CA PHE A 526 -8.73 35.54 32.40
C PHE A 526 -8.54 36.85 33.19
N GLY A 527 -9.32 37.90 32.89
CA GLY A 527 -9.23 39.21 33.57
C GLY A 527 -10.01 39.34 34.88
N SER A 528 -10.88 38.39 35.24
CA SER A 528 -11.76 38.52 36.40
C SER A 528 -11.03 38.39 37.74
N HIS A 529 -9.99 37.54 37.81
CA HIS A 529 -9.19 37.39 39.03
C HIS A 529 -8.41 38.67 39.39
N GLN A 530 -7.84 39.35 38.40
CA GLN A 530 -7.16 40.64 38.62
C GLN A 530 -8.12 41.76 39.04
N VAL A 531 -9.38 41.69 38.59
CA VAL A 531 -10.42 42.65 38.99
C VAL A 531 -10.90 42.35 40.40
N GLN A 532 -11.08 41.08 40.76
CA GLN A 532 -11.39 40.65 42.11
C GLN A 532 -10.32 41.09 43.12
N THR A 533 -9.03 40.92 42.83
CA THR A 533 -7.95 41.39 43.71
C THR A 533 -7.97 42.91 43.87
N ARG A 534 -8.16 43.67 42.78
CA ARG A 534 -8.28 45.14 42.84
C ARG A 534 -9.50 45.62 43.62
N ILE A 535 -10.63 44.91 43.56
CA ILE A 535 -11.82 45.23 44.37
C ILE A 535 -11.54 44.98 45.85
N LEU A 536 -10.86 43.87 46.19
CA LEU A 536 -10.48 43.54 47.57
C LEU A 536 -9.47 44.55 48.15
N GLU A 537 -8.50 44.98 47.34
CA GLU A 537 -7.44 45.94 47.71
C GLU A 537 -7.90 47.41 47.70
N ALA A 538 -9.07 47.72 47.13
CA ALA A 538 -9.58 49.08 47.04
C ALA A 538 -9.78 49.69 48.43
N LYS A 539 -9.32 50.93 48.60
CA LYS A 539 -9.39 51.67 49.87
C LYS A 539 -10.63 52.56 49.95
N THR A 540 -11.28 52.82 48.82
CA THR A 540 -12.48 53.65 48.74
C THR A 540 -13.57 53.00 47.89
N ALA A 541 -14.84 53.30 48.21
CA ALA A 541 -15.98 52.79 47.43
C ALA A 541 -15.96 53.29 45.97
N ALA A 542 -15.39 54.49 45.74
CA ALA A 542 -15.20 55.04 44.40
C ALA A 542 -14.20 54.22 43.55
N GLU A 543 -13.15 53.66 44.16
CA GLU A 543 -12.21 52.76 43.48
C GLU A 543 -12.87 51.44 43.08
N VAL A 544 -13.68 50.86 43.96
CA VAL A 544 -14.47 49.65 43.67
C VAL A 544 -15.40 49.90 42.48
N CYS A 545 -16.13 51.02 42.49
CA CYS A 545 -17.04 51.42 41.43
C CYS A 545 -16.34 51.56 40.06
N ARG A 546 -15.25 52.35 40.00
CA ARG A 546 -14.49 52.54 38.75
C ARG A 546 -13.92 51.23 38.22
N THR A 547 -13.45 50.38 39.12
CA THR A 547 -12.88 49.07 38.75
C THR A 547 -13.96 48.17 38.14
N LEU A 548 -15.13 48.06 38.80
CA LEU A 548 -16.27 47.29 38.31
C LEU A 548 -16.84 47.87 37.00
N GLN A 549 -16.98 49.19 36.91
CA GLN A 549 -17.45 49.89 35.72
C GLN A 549 -16.54 49.64 34.52
N SER A 550 -15.22 49.79 34.70
CA SER A 550 -14.24 49.56 33.62
C SER A 550 -14.20 48.10 33.16
N TYR A 551 -14.49 47.16 34.06
CA TYR A 551 -14.57 45.73 33.75
C TYR A 551 -15.84 45.42 32.95
N LEU A 552 -17.00 45.90 33.42
CA LEU A 552 -18.29 45.70 32.76
C LEU A 552 -18.33 46.37 31.37
N ALA A 553 -17.81 47.60 31.24
CA ALA A 553 -17.72 48.29 29.96
C ALA A 553 -16.87 47.49 28.95
N ARG A 554 -15.67 47.05 29.34
CA ARG A 554 -14.80 46.22 28.48
C ARG A 554 -15.47 44.89 28.09
N ARG A 555 -16.18 44.26 29.02
CA ARG A 555 -16.84 42.97 28.77
C ARG A 555 -18.07 43.09 27.87
N LEU A 556 -18.77 44.23 27.92
CA LEU A 556 -19.93 44.55 27.07
C LEU A 556 -19.52 45.20 25.74
N GLY A 557 -18.23 45.45 25.51
CA GLY A 557 -17.73 46.10 24.30
C GLY A 557 -18.02 47.61 24.23
N LEU A 558 -18.31 48.22 25.38
CA LEU A 558 -18.54 49.65 25.53
C LEU A 558 -17.21 50.39 25.77
N ASN A 559 -17.19 51.70 25.56
CA ASN A 559 -16.01 52.51 25.82
C ASN A 559 -15.67 52.50 27.32
N SER A 560 -14.39 52.33 27.68
CA SER A 560 -13.98 52.20 29.09
C SER A 560 -14.01 53.52 29.87
N ASP A 561 -14.06 54.66 29.17
CA ASP A 561 -14.10 56.02 29.75
C ASP A 561 -15.53 56.57 29.94
N LEU A 562 -16.52 55.68 30.07
CA LEU A 562 -17.90 56.09 30.31
C LEU A 562 -18.00 56.86 31.64
N LYS A 563 -18.47 58.12 31.57
CA LYS A 563 -18.82 58.90 32.78
C LYS A 563 -20.19 58.51 33.33
N ASP A 564 -21.03 57.90 32.50
CA ASP A 564 -22.38 57.49 32.86
C ASP A 564 -22.49 55.96 32.94
N THR A 565 -23.13 55.47 34.01
CA THR A 565 -23.37 54.04 34.26
C THR A 565 -24.64 53.53 33.58
N SER A 566 -25.48 54.44 33.06
CA SER A 566 -26.74 54.14 32.38
C SER A 566 -26.55 53.26 31.13
N GLU A 567 -25.47 53.44 30.38
CA GLU A 567 -25.17 52.64 29.19
C GLU A 567 -24.85 51.17 29.54
N ILE A 568 -24.15 50.94 30.65
CA ILE A 568 -23.83 49.59 31.12
C ILE A 568 -25.12 48.88 31.56
N ILE A 569 -25.97 49.57 32.33
CA ILE A 569 -27.25 49.04 32.79
C ILE A 569 -28.18 48.78 31.59
N GLY A 570 -28.23 49.70 30.62
CA GLY A 570 -29.00 49.57 29.39
C GLY A 570 -28.56 48.37 28.55
N ALA A 571 -27.25 48.18 28.37
CA ALA A 571 -26.69 47.04 27.65
C ALA A 571 -27.00 45.71 28.36
N LEU A 572 -26.96 45.67 29.70
CA LEU A 572 -27.33 44.49 30.48
C LEU A 572 -28.82 44.13 30.34
N ARG A 573 -29.71 45.12 30.38
CA ARG A 573 -31.15 44.92 30.16
C ARG A 573 -31.44 44.48 28.72
N ALA A 574 -30.78 45.08 27.73
CA ALA A 574 -30.91 44.70 26.32
C ALA A 574 -30.43 43.26 26.05
N ALA A 575 -29.44 42.78 26.82
CA ALA A 575 -28.97 41.40 26.79
C ALA A 575 -29.87 40.41 27.57
N GLY A 576 -31.00 40.86 28.11
CA GLY A 576 -31.95 40.05 28.88
C GLY A 576 -31.55 39.79 30.35
N ASN A 577 -30.46 40.39 30.83
CA ASN A 577 -29.95 40.20 32.19
C ASN A 577 -30.53 41.24 33.16
N HIS A 578 -31.85 41.26 33.30
CA HIS A 578 -32.56 42.25 34.13
C HIS A 578 -32.15 42.21 35.60
N LYS A 579 -31.95 41.02 36.17
CA LYS A 579 -31.53 40.85 37.57
C LYS A 579 -30.15 41.45 37.82
N LEU A 580 -29.20 41.15 36.93
CA LEU A 580 -27.84 41.68 36.99
C LEU A 580 -27.80 43.19 36.77
N ALA A 581 -28.64 43.70 35.86
CA ALA A 581 -28.76 45.14 35.63
C ALA A 581 -29.21 45.89 36.89
N VAL A 582 -30.18 45.33 37.64
CA VAL A 582 -30.68 45.90 38.90
C VAL A 582 -29.61 45.84 40.00
N GLN A 583 -28.83 44.76 40.08
CA GLN A 583 -27.71 44.66 41.04
C GLN A 583 -26.62 45.68 40.72
N CYS A 584 -26.21 45.80 39.45
CA CYS A 584 -25.25 46.83 39.01
C CYS A 584 -25.76 48.25 39.31
N GLU A 585 -27.03 48.52 39.02
CA GLU A 585 -27.67 49.81 39.31
C GLU A 585 -27.68 50.12 40.81
N ARG A 586 -27.95 49.12 41.66
CA ARG A 586 -27.89 49.28 43.12
C ARG A 586 -26.48 49.59 43.61
N VAL A 587 -25.46 48.86 43.13
CA VAL A 587 -24.06 49.11 43.49
C VAL A 587 -23.63 50.51 43.04
N PHE A 588 -23.95 50.92 41.81
CA PHE A 588 -23.60 52.25 41.29
C PHE A 588 -24.36 53.38 42.01
N HIS A 589 -25.63 53.17 42.36
CA HIS A 589 -26.45 54.16 43.05
C HIS A 589 -26.05 54.32 44.53
N THR A 590 -25.72 53.23 45.21
CA THR A 590 -25.22 53.24 46.61
C THR A 590 -23.94 54.05 46.74
N ILE A 591 -23.11 54.09 45.69
CA ILE A 591 -21.84 54.81 45.68
C ILE A 591 -21.97 56.27 45.24
N ASN A 592 -23.01 56.62 44.46
CA ASN A 592 -23.21 57.95 43.88
C ASN A 592 -24.15 58.89 44.67
N GLN A 593 -24.77 58.46 45.77
CA GLN A 593 -25.60 59.37 46.57
C GLN A 593 -24.73 60.42 47.31
N PRO A 594 -24.91 61.73 47.05
CA PRO A 594 -24.34 62.76 47.88
C PRO A 594 -25.09 62.81 49.22
N TYR A 595 -24.35 62.97 50.31
CA TYR A 595 -24.84 63.12 51.69
C TYR A 595 -26.00 64.13 51.76
N ALA A 596 -27.23 63.65 51.67
CA ALA A 596 -28.43 64.45 51.87
C ALA A 596 -29.30 63.77 52.93
N SER A 597 -29.38 64.42 54.09
CA SER A 597 -30.35 64.23 55.17
C SER A 597 -30.44 62.83 55.83
N GLY A 598 -29.66 62.64 56.90
CA GLY A 598 -30.15 62.22 58.22
C GLY A 598 -30.68 60.80 58.47
N VAL A 599 -31.14 60.05 57.48
CA VAL A 599 -31.69 58.69 57.68
C VAL A 599 -31.39 57.81 56.47
N SER A 600 -30.18 57.27 56.39
CA SER A 600 -29.88 56.08 55.57
C SER A 600 -28.61 55.41 56.08
N ARG A 601 -28.65 54.07 56.21
CA ARG A 601 -27.47 53.25 56.55
C ARG A 601 -26.38 53.54 55.52
N THR A 602 -25.25 54.08 55.96
CA THR A 602 -24.03 54.13 55.15
C THR A 602 -23.62 52.68 54.87
N ALA A 603 -23.68 52.24 53.61
CA ALA A 603 -23.08 50.97 53.23
C ALA A 603 -21.59 51.03 53.56
N SER A 604 -21.10 50.09 54.36
CA SER A 604 -19.67 50.04 54.70
C SER A 604 -18.86 49.71 53.43
N LEU A 605 -17.58 50.07 53.40
CA LEU A 605 -16.70 49.71 52.28
C LEU A 605 -16.71 48.20 52.00
N GLU A 606 -16.81 47.39 53.06
CA GLU A 606 -16.89 45.93 52.95
C GLU A 606 -18.21 45.46 52.32
N ASP A 607 -19.34 46.12 52.62
CA ASP A 607 -20.61 45.82 51.97
C ASP A 607 -20.55 46.10 50.46
N VAL A 608 -19.93 47.23 50.08
CA VAL A 608 -19.74 47.61 48.67
C VAL A 608 -18.81 46.65 47.94
N LYS A 609 -17.73 46.20 48.59
CA LYS A 609 -16.84 45.17 48.04
C LYS A 609 -17.58 43.84 47.85
N HIS A 610 -18.37 43.41 48.84
CA HIS A 610 -19.12 42.17 48.77
C HIS A 610 -20.12 42.18 47.61
N GLU A 611 -20.89 43.26 47.47
CA GLU A 611 -21.88 43.38 46.40
C GLU A 611 -21.23 43.50 45.00
N ALA A 612 -20.08 44.18 44.88
CA ALA A 612 -19.31 44.23 43.64
C ALA A 612 -18.73 42.87 43.23
N LEU A 613 -18.29 42.07 44.20
CA LEU A 613 -17.81 40.69 43.97
C LEU A 613 -18.96 39.75 43.60
N GLU A 614 -20.15 39.95 44.18
CA GLU A 614 -21.34 39.20 43.81
C GLU A 614 -21.72 39.46 42.35
N VAL A 615 -21.77 40.73 41.92
CA VAL A 615 -21.98 41.14 40.52
C VAL A 615 -20.94 40.49 39.60
N LEU A 616 -19.66 40.48 40.00
CA LEU A 616 -18.58 39.86 39.23
C LEU A 616 -18.80 38.34 39.09
N SER A 617 -19.20 37.66 40.17
CA SER A 617 -19.50 36.22 40.18
C SER A 617 -20.73 35.85 39.35
N GLU A 618 -21.78 36.68 39.37
CA GLU A 618 -23.03 36.44 38.64
C GLU A 618 -22.83 36.71 37.15
N MET A 619 -22.03 37.73 36.81
CA MET A 619 -21.56 37.99 35.45
C MET A 619 -20.63 36.89 34.91
N GLN A 620 -19.84 36.20 35.75
CA GLN A 620 -19.08 35.01 35.35
C GLN A 620 -19.98 33.80 35.08
N ARG A 621 -21.00 33.59 35.92
CA ARG A 621 -21.96 32.46 35.80
C ARG A 621 -22.87 32.58 34.57
N HIS A 622 -23.25 33.80 34.18
CA HIS A 622 -24.02 34.04 32.97
C HIS A 622 -23.12 34.10 31.72
N HIS A 623 -23.04 32.99 30.98
CA HIS A 623 -22.58 33.01 29.59
C HIS A 623 -23.58 33.85 28.77
N LEU A 624 -23.15 35.02 28.29
CA LEU A 624 -23.95 35.87 27.41
C LEU A 624 -24.39 35.07 26.18
N ARG A 625 -25.66 34.64 26.16
CA ARG A 625 -26.31 34.06 24.97
C ARG A 625 -26.33 35.14 23.90
N LYS A 626 -25.55 34.96 22.84
CA LYS A 626 -25.62 35.77 21.61
C LYS A 626 -27.00 35.61 20.97
N HIS A 627 -27.88 36.59 21.11
CA HIS A 627 -29.00 36.91 20.20
C HIS A 627 -29.45 38.32 20.62
N THR A 628 -29.59 39.35 19.79
CA THR A 628 -29.95 39.51 18.38
C THR A 628 -29.51 40.92 18.00
N LYS A 629 -28.87 41.12 16.84
CA LYS A 629 -28.69 42.48 16.30
C LYS A 629 -30.09 43.10 16.09
N PRO A 630 -30.36 44.34 16.52
CA PRO A 630 -31.55 45.04 16.05
C PRO A 630 -31.45 45.20 14.53
N LYS A 631 -32.53 44.87 13.80
CA LYS A 631 -32.64 45.17 12.36
C LYS A 631 -32.30 46.65 12.13
N PRO A 632 -31.34 47.01 11.27
CA PRO A 632 -31.19 48.40 10.88
C PRO A 632 -32.38 48.77 10.00
N ARG A 633 -33.03 49.89 10.34
CA ARG A 633 -33.89 50.62 9.41
C ARG A 633 -33.09 50.91 8.13
N GLN A 634 -33.72 50.73 6.98
CA GLN A 634 -33.17 51.08 5.68
C GLN A 634 -32.67 52.53 5.70
N PHE A 635 -31.36 52.70 5.48
CA PHE A 635 -30.76 53.98 5.12
C PHE A 635 -30.31 53.88 3.66
N SER A 636 -30.62 54.92 2.89
CA SER A 636 -30.38 55.02 1.45
C SER A 636 -28.90 55.09 1.11
N ALA A 637 -28.57 54.65 -0.11
CA ALA A 637 -27.23 54.40 -0.62
C ALA A 637 -26.31 55.63 -0.80
N GLU A 638 -26.68 56.82 -0.33
CA GLU A 638 -25.91 58.06 -0.57
C GLU A 638 -24.99 58.50 0.58
N GLN A 639 -25.03 57.86 1.74
CA GLN A 639 -24.12 58.20 2.86
C GLN A 639 -22.82 57.39 2.90
N PHE A 640 -22.65 56.39 2.02
CA PHE A 640 -21.49 55.50 2.05
C PHE A 640 -20.19 56.10 1.48
N ASN A 641 -20.26 57.26 0.81
CA ASN A 641 -19.10 57.86 0.14
C ASN A 641 -18.36 58.97 0.92
N ARG A 642 -18.75 59.29 2.17
CA ARG A 642 -18.04 60.31 2.98
C ARG A 642 -17.15 59.79 4.10
N ILE A 643 -17.02 58.47 4.30
CA ILE A 643 -16.14 57.87 5.32
C ILE A 643 -14.87 57.26 4.68
N LYS A 644 -14.27 57.95 3.70
CA LYS A 644 -12.95 57.57 3.15
C LYS A 644 -11.88 58.66 3.29
N ALA A 645 -12.19 59.78 3.92
CA ALA A 645 -11.22 60.85 4.16
C ALA A 645 -11.22 61.24 5.64
N GLY A 646 -10.23 60.74 6.39
CA GLY A 646 -9.92 61.26 7.72
C GLY A 646 -9.52 60.20 8.74
N HIS A 647 -8.25 60.25 9.12
CA HIS A 647 -7.66 59.71 10.36
C HIS A 647 -7.31 58.21 10.42
N GLY A 648 -6.01 57.96 10.22
CA GLY A 648 -5.15 57.57 11.35
C GLY A 648 -4.98 56.08 11.62
N ARG A 649 -3.82 55.55 11.21
CA ARG A 649 -3.10 54.36 11.72
C ARG A 649 -3.80 53.54 12.83
N GLY A 650 -4.00 52.23 12.61
CA GLY A 650 -4.18 51.32 13.75
C GLY A 650 -4.67 49.88 13.54
N THR A 651 -4.97 49.39 12.33
CA THR A 651 -5.67 48.08 12.19
C THR A 651 -5.13 47.13 11.13
N SER A 652 -3.88 47.29 10.68
CA SER A 652 -3.24 46.35 9.75
C SER A 652 -2.63 45.10 10.41
N HIS A 653 -2.69 44.94 11.74
CA HIS A 653 -1.79 44.03 12.49
C HIS A 653 -2.39 43.27 13.70
N VAL A 654 -3.71 43.32 13.95
CA VAL A 654 -4.38 42.13 14.55
C VAL A 654 -4.19 40.93 13.62
N ALA A 655 -3.97 41.27 12.34
CA ALA A 655 -3.34 40.48 11.31
C ALA A 655 -2.18 39.65 11.84
N SER A 656 -2.17 38.45 11.31
CA SER A 656 -1.11 37.48 11.47
C SER A 656 -0.92 37.00 12.89
N LEU A 657 -1.49 37.61 13.94
CA LEU A 657 -1.13 37.45 15.36
C LEU A 657 -2.09 36.61 16.21
N VAL A 658 -3.20 36.22 15.58
CA VAL A 658 -3.67 34.83 15.57
C VAL A 658 -2.65 33.98 14.78
N VAL A 659 -1.34 34.26 14.93
CA VAL A 659 -0.17 33.67 14.27
C VAL A 659 -0.41 32.24 14.38
N LEU A 660 -0.93 31.75 13.25
CA LEU A 660 -1.11 30.38 12.93
C LEU A 660 -1.49 29.69 14.22
N ALA A 661 -2.54 30.26 14.86
CA ALA A 661 -2.77 30.26 16.29
C ALA A 661 -2.54 28.87 16.80
N GLY A 662 -1.35 28.79 17.38
CA GLY A 662 -0.40 27.69 17.31
C GLY A 662 -0.50 26.73 16.12
N THR A 663 0.58 26.14 15.67
CA THR A 663 1.37 25.30 16.59
C THR A 663 0.56 24.53 17.67
N ILE A 664 -0.76 24.51 17.61
CA ILE A 664 -1.75 23.82 18.42
C ILE A 664 -2.36 22.72 17.53
N ALA A 665 -2.21 22.84 16.19
CA ALA A 665 -2.03 21.70 15.30
C ALA A 665 -0.54 21.35 15.10
N LEU A 666 0.41 21.89 15.91
CA LEU A 666 1.73 21.22 16.07
C LEU A 666 1.37 19.81 16.46
N THR A 667 1.68 18.87 15.56
CA THR A 667 2.19 17.55 15.95
C THR A 667 1.37 16.90 17.07
N SER A 668 0.05 17.07 16.96
CA SER A 668 -1.01 16.40 17.69
C SER A 668 -1.36 15.07 16.99
N CYS A 669 -0.65 14.76 15.90
CA CYS A 669 -0.31 13.43 15.42
C CYS A 669 1.20 13.23 15.75
N LEU A 670 1.68 12.32 16.59
CA LEU A 670 1.11 11.07 17.08
C LEU A 670 0.68 10.07 15.98
N ALA A 671 0.94 10.37 14.72
CA ALA A 671 0.92 9.41 13.63
C ALA A 671 2.25 9.61 12.92
N THR A 672 3.32 8.85 13.17
CA THR A 672 3.44 7.44 13.56
C THR A 672 4.82 7.23 14.19
N ALA A 673 5.19 8.07 15.16
CA ALA A 673 6.53 8.05 15.74
C ALA A 673 6.72 6.82 16.64
N GLY A 674 7.31 5.78 16.05
CA GLY A 674 8.12 4.78 16.75
C GLY A 674 7.47 3.41 16.88
N THR A 675 7.26 2.71 15.76
CA THR A 675 7.34 1.23 15.80
C THR A 675 8.72 0.87 16.32
N VAL A 676 8.81 0.60 17.62
CA VAL A 676 9.98 -0.07 18.22
C VAL A 676 10.06 -1.42 17.52
N ARG A 677 11.06 -1.60 16.64
CA ARG A 677 11.47 -2.93 16.17
C ARG A 677 12.03 -3.65 17.40
N GLU A 678 11.21 -4.50 18.03
CA GLU A 678 11.76 -5.56 18.87
C GLU A 678 12.55 -6.52 17.95
N PRO A 679 13.80 -6.87 18.29
CA PRO A 679 14.49 -7.95 17.58
C PRO A 679 13.76 -9.27 17.87
N LEU A 680 13.14 -9.83 16.83
CA LEU A 680 12.48 -11.14 16.86
C LEU A 680 13.53 -12.26 16.94
N ILE A 681 14.04 -12.52 18.14
CA ILE A 681 14.54 -13.85 18.53
C ILE A 681 14.10 -14.12 19.96
N GLN A 682 12.89 -14.63 20.14
CA GLN A 682 12.54 -15.44 21.32
C GLN A 682 11.70 -16.64 20.88
N SER A 683 12.38 -17.77 20.76
CA SER A 683 11.79 -19.10 20.78
C SER A 683 11.10 -19.31 22.13
N THR A 684 9.80 -19.56 22.11
CA THR A 684 9.05 -20.02 23.29
C THR A 684 9.12 -21.55 23.37
N PRO A 685 9.49 -22.14 24.52
CA PRO A 685 9.12 -23.51 24.85
C PRO A 685 7.95 -23.52 25.85
N ASN A 686 6.99 -24.41 25.62
CA ASN A 686 5.84 -24.66 26.48
C ASN A 686 6.23 -25.28 27.84
N ALA A 687 5.53 -24.80 28.87
CA ALA A 687 5.26 -25.26 30.25
C ALA A 687 5.82 -26.60 30.78
N THR A 688 6.29 -26.62 32.04
CA THR A 688 5.75 -27.43 33.18
C THR A 688 6.33 -26.95 34.54
N SER A 689 5.46 -26.81 35.55
CA SER A 689 5.53 -26.75 37.04
C SER A 689 6.78 -26.31 37.86
N PRO A 690 6.57 -25.77 39.09
CA PRO A 690 7.60 -25.07 39.86
C PRO A 690 8.22 -25.95 40.95
N GLN A 691 9.52 -26.21 40.87
CA GLN A 691 10.44 -26.49 41.99
C GLN A 691 11.82 -26.81 41.43
N ASP A 692 12.74 -25.86 41.62
CA ASP A 692 14.17 -26.06 41.95
C ASP A 692 14.95 -24.81 41.54
N ALA A 693 15.10 -23.93 42.53
CA ALA A 693 16.04 -22.84 42.50
C ALA A 693 17.41 -23.39 42.93
N GLN A 694 18.36 -23.45 42.00
CA GLN A 694 19.81 -23.19 42.16
C GLN A 694 20.62 -23.81 41.00
N SER A 695 20.53 -23.17 39.83
CA SER A 695 21.60 -23.17 38.85
C SER A 695 21.35 -22.00 37.89
N GLU A 696 22.22 -21.00 37.92
CA GLU A 696 22.19 -19.87 36.97
C GLU A 696 22.16 -20.41 35.52
N PRO A 697 21.22 -19.96 34.67
CA PRO A 697 21.35 -20.15 33.24
C PRO A 697 22.28 -19.07 32.71
N ARG A 698 23.48 -19.47 32.27
CA ARG A 698 24.35 -18.62 31.45
C ARG A 698 23.69 -18.43 30.09
N ASP A 699 23.24 -17.21 29.84
CA ASP A 699 22.78 -16.74 28.54
C ASP A 699 24.00 -16.57 27.60
N ILE A 700 24.04 -17.31 26.48
CA ILE A 700 25.22 -17.45 25.60
C ILE A 700 25.19 -16.39 24.48
N SER A 701 24.99 -15.12 24.82
CA SER A 701 25.01 -14.01 23.84
C SER A 701 26.03 -12.92 24.19
N SER A 702 27.25 -13.31 24.57
CA SER A 702 28.44 -12.45 24.49
C SER A 702 29.72 -13.29 24.60
N VAL A 703 30.35 -13.68 23.49
CA VAL A 703 31.45 -14.66 23.52
C VAL A 703 32.82 -14.09 23.12
N LEU A 704 32.94 -12.82 22.71
CA LEU A 704 34.24 -12.23 22.34
C LEU A 704 34.55 -10.94 23.11
N GLU A 705 35.65 -10.94 23.86
CA GLU A 705 36.22 -9.76 24.52
C GLU A 705 36.80 -8.77 23.50
N ALA A 706 36.93 -7.49 23.87
CA ALA A 706 37.40 -6.44 22.95
C ALA A 706 38.78 -6.75 22.35
N GLU A 707 39.69 -7.31 23.14
CA GLU A 707 41.03 -7.73 22.70
C GLU A 707 40.95 -8.89 21.69
N GLN A 708 40.03 -9.83 21.89
CA GLN A 708 39.80 -10.94 20.95
C GLN A 708 39.20 -10.44 19.63
N LYS A 709 38.26 -9.49 19.68
CA LYS A 709 37.69 -8.85 18.47
C LYS A 709 38.78 -8.13 17.67
N GLN A 710 39.68 -7.43 18.34
CA GLN A 710 40.81 -6.76 17.70
C GLN A 710 41.77 -7.77 17.04
N ALA A 711 42.13 -8.84 17.75
CA ALA A 711 43.00 -9.89 17.21
C ALA A 711 42.38 -10.58 15.98
N ILE A 712 41.06 -10.81 15.99
CA ILE A 712 40.32 -11.39 14.86
C ILE A 712 40.32 -10.43 13.67
N LEU A 713 40.09 -9.13 13.88
CA LEU A 713 40.11 -8.12 12.83
C LEU A 713 41.49 -8.02 12.16
N GLU A 714 42.56 -8.00 12.95
CA GLU A 714 43.94 -7.99 12.45
C GLU A 714 44.30 -9.28 11.70
N GLN A 715 43.80 -10.43 12.17
CA GLN A 715 43.97 -11.68 11.45
C GLN A 715 43.23 -11.66 10.11
N ALA A 716 42.00 -11.14 10.06
CA ALA A 716 41.20 -11.01 8.84
C ALA A 716 41.89 -10.10 7.81
N GLY A 717 42.40 -8.94 8.25
CA GLY A 717 43.16 -8.01 7.42
C GLY A 717 44.43 -8.65 6.84
N ARG A 718 45.23 -9.34 7.66
CA ARG A 718 46.44 -10.04 7.20
C ARG A 718 46.16 -11.13 6.17
N LEU A 719 45.10 -11.92 6.37
CA LEU A 719 44.68 -12.94 5.41
C LEU A 719 44.26 -12.31 4.08
N TYR A 720 43.51 -11.21 4.13
CA TYR A 720 43.09 -10.47 2.95
C TYR A 720 44.28 -9.87 2.17
N ASP A 721 45.19 -9.19 2.86
CA ASP A 721 46.36 -8.57 2.24
C ASP A 721 47.32 -9.62 1.66
N SER A 722 47.50 -10.75 2.38
CA SER A 722 48.27 -11.89 1.87
C SER A 722 47.68 -12.48 0.60
N ALA A 723 46.35 -12.59 0.52
CA ALA A 723 45.65 -13.07 -0.67
C ALA A 723 45.78 -12.07 -1.83
N MET A 724 45.63 -10.77 -1.56
CA MET A 724 45.73 -9.71 -2.56
C MET A 724 47.12 -9.59 -3.18
N ASN A 725 48.17 -9.91 -2.40
CA ASN A 725 49.58 -9.85 -2.82
C ASN A 725 50.08 -11.15 -3.49
N SER A 726 49.24 -12.17 -3.63
CA SER A 726 49.61 -13.41 -4.33
C SER A 726 49.67 -13.21 -5.85
N HIS A 727 50.58 -13.91 -6.55
CA HIS A 727 50.90 -13.66 -7.97
C HIS A 727 49.74 -13.99 -8.96
N SER A 728 48.67 -14.60 -8.49
CA SER A 728 47.43 -14.81 -9.25
C SER A 728 46.24 -14.74 -8.30
N GLN A 729 45.49 -13.64 -8.33
CA GLN A 729 44.30 -13.42 -7.50
C GLN A 729 43.22 -14.50 -7.72
N ASP A 730 43.24 -15.16 -8.89
CA ASP A 730 42.35 -16.28 -9.23
C ASP A 730 42.83 -17.67 -8.79
N SER A 731 44.00 -17.79 -8.12
CA SER A 731 44.47 -19.07 -7.60
C SER A 731 43.47 -19.64 -6.58
N ALA A 732 43.32 -20.97 -6.56
CA ALA A 732 42.57 -21.68 -5.53
C ALA A 732 43.04 -21.31 -4.11
N ASP A 733 44.35 -21.10 -3.93
CA ASP A 733 44.94 -20.70 -2.65
C ASP A 733 44.54 -19.27 -2.25
N ALA A 734 44.44 -18.36 -3.22
CA ALA A 734 44.00 -16.99 -3.00
C ALA A 734 42.52 -16.95 -2.63
N LYS A 735 41.67 -17.69 -3.37
CA LYS A 735 40.22 -17.84 -3.07
C LYS A 735 39.98 -18.45 -1.69
N GLN A 736 40.77 -19.46 -1.31
CA GLN A 736 40.70 -20.04 0.03
C GLN A 736 41.14 -19.05 1.12
N ALA A 737 42.18 -18.26 0.88
CA ALA A 737 42.62 -17.23 1.83
C ALA A 737 41.56 -16.12 1.99
N PHE A 738 40.87 -15.74 0.91
CA PHE A 738 39.72 -14.83 0.98
C PHE A 738 38.53 -15.44 1.74
N ALA A 739 38.24 -16.73 1.54
CA ALA A 739 37.20 -17.43 2.30
C ALA A 739 37.53 -17.48 3.81
N ASN A 740 38.79 -17.79 4.15
CA ASN A 740 39.26 -17.77 5.55
C ASN A 740 39.17 -16.36 6.16
N ALA A 741 39.47 -15.31 5.38
CA ALA A 741 39.28 -13.93 5.83
C ALA A 741 37.80 -13.59 6.05
N ALA A 742 36.91 -14.06 5.17
CA ALA A 742 35.46 -13.88 5.29
C ALA A 742 34.90 -14.53 6.57
N GLU A 743 35.37 -15.74 6.94
CA GLU A 743 35.00 -16.38 8.21
C GLU A 743 35.38 -15.53 9.43
N LYS A 744 36.56 -14.88 9.40
CA LYS A 744 36.99 -13.99 10.49
C LYS A 744 36.14 -12.73 10.58
N TYR A 745 35.79 -12.13 9.44
CA TYR A 745 34.86 -10.99 9.43
C TYR A 745 33.45 -11.41 9.88
N GLN A 746 32.99 -12.60 9.50
CA GLN A 746 31.70 -13.15 9.93
C GLN A 746 31.65 -13.33 11.45
N LEU A 747 32.72 -13.84 12.08
CA LEU A 747 32.81 -13.94 13.55
C LEU A 747 32.66 -12.58 14.25
N LEU A 748 33.17 -11.50 13.65
CA LEU A 748 33.00 -10.15 14.21
C LEU A 748 31.54 -9.70 14.10
N VAL A 749 30.89 -9.94 12.97
CA VAL A 749 29.46 -9.65 12.76
C VAL A 749 28.58 -10.45 13.72
N ASP A 750 28.84 -11.76 13.85
CA ASP A 750 28.12 -12.66 14.76
C ASP A 750 28.32 -12.28 16.23
N SER A 751 29.43 -11.59 16.56
CA SER A 751 29.69 -11.02 17.89
C SER A 751 28.89 -9.73 18.18
N GLY A 752 28.01 -9.31 17.27
CA GLY A 752 27.16 -8.13 17.37
C GLY A 752 27.75 -6.85 16.77
N VAL A 753 28.85 -6.93 16.01
CA VAL A 753 29.45 -5.75 15.36
C VAL A 753 28.72 -5.47 14.04
N ALA A 754 27.92 -4.40 14.02
CA ALA A 754 27.22 -3.94 12.83
C ALA A 754 27.83 -2.62 12.35
N ASN A 755 28.74 -2.65 11.37
CA ASN A 755 29.46 -1.46 10.90
C ASN A 755 29.51 -1.43 9.37
N SER A 756 29.19 -0.28 8.75
CA SER A 756 29.13 -0.17 7.29
C SER A 756 30.47 -0.55 6.62
N ARG A 757 31.59 -0.10 7.19
CA ARG A 757 32.94 -0.37 6.66
C ARG A 757 33.35 -1.82 6.85
N LEU A 758 32.95 -2.43 7.97
CA LEU A 758 33.19 -3.86 8.21
C LEU A 758 32.41 -4.72 7.21
N TYR A 759 31.14 -4.39 6.95
CA TYR A 759 30.34 -5.06 5.93
C TYR A 759 30.93 -4.92 4.53
N VAL A 760 31.52 -3.77 4.17
CA VAL A 760 32.24 -3.61 2.90
C VAL A 760 33.48 -4.52 2.85
N ASN A 761 34.26 -4.60 3.93
CA ASN A 761 35.43 -5.49 3.97
C ASN A 761 35.01 -6.96 3.81
N MET A 762 33.95 -7.37 4.51
CA MET A 762 33.40 -8.71 4.41
C MET A 762 32.84 -8.99 3.01
N ALA A 763 32.12 -8.03 2.42
CA ALA A 763 31.60 -8.14 1.06
C ALA A 763 32.72 -8.28 0.02
N ASN A 764 33.80 -7.49 0.14
CA ASN A 764 34.99 -7.64 -0.70
C ASN A 764 35.58 -9.04 -0.58
N THR A 765 35.69 -9.60 0.64
CA THR A 765 36.22 -10.97 0.83
C THR A 765 35.32 -12.03 0.20
N TYR A 766 34.00 -11.91 0.32
CA TYR A 766 33.06 -12.84 -0.30
C TYR A 766 33.13 -12.76 -1.82
N LEU A 767 33.23 -11.55 -2.38
CA LEU A 767 33.36 -11.33 -3.83
C LEU A 767 34.63 -11.99 -4.38
N GLN A 768 35.77 -11.78 -3.72
CA GLN A 768 37.06 -12.35 -4.13
C GLN A 768 37.14 -13.86 -3.91
N SER A 769 36.37 -14.41 -2.96
CA SER A 769 36.24 -15.87 -2.78
C SER A 769 35.29 -16.54 -3.78
N GLY A 770 34.57 -15.76 -4.61
CA GLY A 770 33.58 -16.27 -5.57
C GLY A 770 32.16 -16.47 -5.00
N GLN A 771 31.88 -16.03 -3.78
CA GLN A 771 30.57 -16.08 -3.14
C GLN A 771 29.79 -14.78 -3.40
N GLN A 772 29.33 -14.60 -4.63
CA GLN A 772 28.81 -13.32 -5.13
C GLN A 772 27.49 -12.90 -4.44
N GLY A 773 26.59 -13.85 -4.15
CA GLY A 773 25.33 -13.57 -3.47
C GLY A 773 25.52 -13.05 -2.04
N LYS A 774 26.49 -13.61 -1.30
CA LYS A 774 26.87 -13.10 0.03
C LYS A 774 27.56 -11.75 -0.05
N ALA A 775 28.35 -11.49 -1.10
CA ALA A 775 28.94 -10.17 -1.32
C ALA A 775 27.86 -9.11 -1.54
N ILE A 776 26.90 -9.37 -2.43
CA ILE A 776 25.76 -8.48 -2.70
C ILE A 776 24.97 -8.20 -1.42
N ALA A 777 24.67 -9.23 -0.62
CA ALA A 777 23.95 -9.07 0.63
C ALA A 777 24.68 -8.13 1.60
N ASN A 778 26.00 -8.30 1.76
CA ASN A 778 26.79 -7.49 2.69
C ASN A 778 27.05 -6.06 2.19
N TYR A 779 27.19 -5.84 0.87
CA TYR A 779 27.19 -4.47 0.34
C TYR A 779 25.86 -3.76 0.60
N LYS A 780 24.73 -4.48 0.48
CA LYS A 780 23.41 -3.92 0.82
C LYS A 780 23.29 -3.62 2.32
N ARG A 781 23.72 -4.52 3.22
CA ARG A 781 23.81 -4.25 4.68
C ARG A 781 24.66 -3.01 4.98
N ALA A 782 25.79 -2.84 4.30
CA ALA A 782 26.63 -1.64 4.45
C ALA A 782 25.89 -0.34 4.08
N LEU A 783 25.04 -0.39 3.04
CA LEU A 783 24.25 0.74 2.56
C LEU A 783 22.99 1.01 3.38
N GLU A 784 22.48 0.04 4.15
CA GLU A 784 21.44 0.30 5.15
C GLU A 784 21.97 1.11 6.33
N ILE A 785 23.20 0.85 6.74
CA ILE A 785 23.86 1.59 7.83
C ILE A 785 24.35 2.97 7.35
N ASP A 786 25.04 3.02 6.21
CA ASP A 786 25.50 4.26 5.60
C ASP A 786 25.14 4.31 4.10
N PRO A 787 23.96 4.86 3.76
CA PRO A 787 23.55 5.03 2.36
C PRO A 787 24.52 5.88 1.53
N GLY A 788 25.36 6.69 2.18
CA GLY A 788 26.36 7.55 1.54
C GLY A 788 27.70 6.86 1.26
N ASN A 789 27.85 5.57 1.61
CA ASN A 789 29.10 4.84 1.40
C ASN A 789 29.34 4.59 -0.10
N ARG A 790 30.04 5.52 -0.75
CA ARG A 790 30.32 5.50 -2.20
C ARG A 790 31.04 4.23 -2.64
N LYS A 791 31.92 3.67 -1.79
CA LYS A 791 32.65 2.43 -2.11
C LYS A 791 31.73 1.22 -2.13
N ALA A 792 30.80 1.14 -1.17
CA ALA A 792 29.76 0.10 -1.15
C ALA A 792 28.85 0.19 -2.38
N GLN A 793 28.46 1.40 -2.82
CA GLN A 793 27.64 1.60 -4.02
C GLN A 793 28.33 1.09 -5.29
N ILE A 794 29.58 1.54 -5.53
CA ILE A 794 30.35 1.16 -6.73
C ILE A 794 30.64 -0.35 -6.72
N ASN A 795 31.06 -0.90 -5.59
CA ASN A 795 31.40 -2.32 -5.51
C ASN A 795 30.15 -3.23 -5.58
N LEU A 796 28.99 -2.77 -5.10
CA LEU A 796 27.71 -3.46 -5.28
C LEU A 796 27.33 -3.55 -6.76
N GLU A 797 27.46 -2.46 -7.49
CA GLU A 797 27.17 -2.41 -8.93
C GLU A 797 28.04 -3.42 -9.70
N HIS A 798 29.34 -3.45 -9.40
CA HIS A 798 30.25 -4.45 -9.97
C HIS A 798 29.85 -5.90 -9.57
N ALA A 799 29.49 -6.13 -8.31
CA ALA A 799 29.07 -7.46 -7.85
C ALA A 799 27.78 -7.94 -8.53
N MET A 800 26.83 -7.04 -8.79
CA MET A 800 25.59 -7.36 -9.50
C MET A 800 25.85 -7.69 -10.98
N GLN A 801 26.79 -7.00 -11.63
CA GLN A 801 27.18 -7.29 -13.03
C GLN A 801 27.78 -8.69 -13.20
N LEU A 802 28.46 -9.22 -12.18
CA LEU A 802 29.04 -10.58 -12.22
C LEU A 802 27.98 -11.69 -12.11
N VAL A 803 26.80 -11.37 -11.59
CA VAL A 803 25.72 -12.33 -11.30
C VAL A 803 24.59 -12.25 -12.32
N ALA A 804 24.35 -11.08 -12.92
CA ALA A 804 23.26 -10.87 -13.84
C ALA A 804 23.42 -11.71 -15.12
N PRO A 805 22.42 -12.54 -15.51
CA PRO A 805 22.22 -12.87 -16.91
C PRO A 805 21.93 -11.55 -17.63
N SER A 806 22.57 -11.31 -18.78
CA SER A 806 22.32 -10.15 -19.64
C SER A 806 20.82 -9.97 -19.89
N VAL A 807 20.17 -9.08 -19.11
CA VAL A 807 18.79 -8.64 -19.37
C VAL A 807 18.89 -7.74 -20.58
N SER A 808 18.33 -8.21 -21.68
CA SER A 808 18.07 -7.41 -22.88
C SER A 808 17.31 -6.15 -22.48
N GLU A 809 17.89 -4.99 -22.82
CA GLU A 809 17.21 -3.70 -22.86
C GLU A 809 15.92 -3.84 -23.69
N GLY A 810 14.79 -3.96 -23.00
CA GLY A 810 13.46 -3.97 -23.58
C GLY A 810 13.00 -2.53 -23.79
N SER A 811 13.17 -2.06 -25.03
CA SER A 811 12.41 -0.99 -25.70
C SER A 811 12.06 0.25 -24.87
N ASP A 812 12.90 1.28 -24.98
CA ASP A 812 12.52 2.67 -24.76
C ASP A 812 11.47 3.10 -25.81
N GLU A 813 10.19 2.94 -25.50
CA GLU A 813 9.17 3.81 -26.07
C GLU A 813 9.28 5.18 -25.38
N VAL A 814 10.01 6.10 -26.02
CA VAL A 814 10.00 7.53 -25.67
C VAL A 814 8.66 8.12 -26.11
N GLY A 815 7.62 7.87 -25.34
CA GLY A 815 6.38 8.65 -25.34
C GLY A 815 6.59 9.95 -24.55
N ASN A 816 6.05 11.06 -25.05
CA ASN A 816 6.07 12.38 -24.39
C ASN A 816 5.19 12.44 -23.12
N ASP A 817 5.36 11.47 -22.22
CA ASP A 817 4.64 11.43 -20.95
C ASP A 817 5.44 12.21 -19.90
N PHE A 818 4.88 13.33 -19.48
CA PHE A 818 5.37 14.11 -18.34
C PHE A 818 5.60 13.23 -17.10
N ALA A 819 4.84 12.14 -16.96
CA ALA A 819 5.04 11.14 -15.91
C ALA A 819 6.37 10.37 -16.03
N ALA A 820 6.81 10.04 -17.25
CA ALA A 820 8.08 9.38 -17.51
C ALA A 820 9.28 10.32 -17.28
N LEU A 821 9.15 11.60 -17.67
CA LEU A 821 10.14 12.62 -17.30
C LEU A 821 10.14 12.88 -15.79
N ALA A 822 8.98 12.91 -15.14
CA ALA A 822 8.89 13.06 -13.69
C ALA A 822 9.50 11.86 -12.96
N SER A 823 9.23 10.63 -13.38
CA SER A 823 9.84 9.44 -12.78
C SER A 823 11.35 9.38 -13.04
N ALA A 824 11.81 9.71 -14.26
CA ALA A 824 13.24 9.77 -14.59
C ALA A 824 13.97 10.86 -13.80
N THR A 825 13.37 12.03 -13.64
CA THR A 825 13.94 13.11 -12.83
C THR A 825 13.92 12.78 -11.34
N ILE A 826 12.85 12.16 -10.81
CA ILE A 826 12.81 11.66 -9.44
C ILE A 826 13.86 10.56 -9.23
N ALA A 827 14.01 9.63 -10.17
CA ALA A 827 15.04 8.58 -10.12
C ALA A 827 16.45 9.16 -10.17
N TRP A 828 16.70 10.14 -11.04
CA TRP A 828 17.96 10.85 -11.12
C TRP A 828 18.25 11.64 -9.83
N LEU A 829 17.27 12.37 -9.29
CA LEU A 829 17.39 13.13 -8.05
C LEU A 829 17.69 12.21 -6.87
N THR A 830 16.96 11.10 -6.73
CA THR A 830 17.15 10.13 -5.63
C THR A 830 18.44 9.32 -5.76
N ARG A 831 18.96 9.13 -6.98
CA ARG A 831 20.28 8.50 -7.21
C ARG A 831 21.44 9.45 -6.90
N ASN A 832 21.32 10.73 -7.21
CA ASN A 832 22.42 11.70 -7.12
C ASN A 832 22.43 12.54 -5.84
N LEU A 833 21.28 12.76 -5.18
CA LEU A 833 21.17 13.58 -3.99
C LEU A 833 21.02 12.70 -2.75
N SER A 834 21.89 12.90 -1.77
CA SER A 834 21.78 12.20 -0.49
C SER A 834 20.54 12.66 0.29
N PRO A 835 19.92 11.78 1.09
CA PRO A 835 18.79 12.15 1.97
C PRO A 835 19.13 13.29 2.94
N ARG A 836 20.39 13.34 3.40
CA ARG A 836 20.90 14.41 4.26
C ARG A 836 20.88 15.77 3.57
N PHE A 837 21.25 15.81 2.29
CA PHE A 837 21.24 17.05 1.50
C PHE A 837 19.82 17.54 1.25
N MET A 838 18.90 16.63 0.92
CA MET A 838 17.47 16.93 0.75
C MET A 838 16.83 17.44 2.06
N GLY A 839 17.12 16.78 3.18
CA GLY A 839 16.69 17.24 4.50
C GLY A 839 17.26 18.62 4.85
N GLY A 840 18.52 18.89 4.51
CA GLY A 840 19.16 20.20 4.69
C GLY A 840 18.48 21.32 3.90
N ILE A 841 18.09 21.06 2.65
CA ILE A 841 17.33 22.00 1.82
C ILE A 841 15.94 22.26 2.43
N ALA A 842 15.24 21.21 2.87
CA ALA A 842 13.93 21.34 3.51
C ALA A 842 14.01 22.21 4.77
N VAL A 843 15.00 21.96 5.64
CA VAL A 843 15.22 22.74 6.87
C VAL A 843 15.57 24.19 6.52
N SER A 844 16.44 24.42 5.54
CA SER A 844 16.83 25.78 5.14
C SER A 844 15.64 26.57 4.55
N ALA A 845 14.80 25.93 3.74
CA ALA A 845 13.57 26.54 3.23
C ALA A 845 12.56 26.84 4.32
N TRP A 846 12.44 25.95 5.31
CA TRP A 846 11.59 26.14 6.48
C TRP A 846 12.02 27.39 7.27
N PHE A 847 13.31 27.53 7.56
CA PHE A 847 13.83 28.73 8.24
C PHE A 847 13.66 29.99 7.39
N ALA A 848 13.89 29.92 6.08
CA ALA A 848 13.70 31.05 5.16
C ALA A 848 12.24 31.53 5.12
N LEU A 849 11.27 30.61 5.10
CA LEU A 849 9.85 30.91 5.16
C LEU A 849 9.51 31.73 6.41
N TRP A 850 9.95 31.24 7.58
CA TRP A 850 9.69 31.90 8.86
C TRP A 850 10.45 33.23 9.00
N LEU A 851 11.65 33.35 8.43
CA LEU A 851 12.39 34.61 8.36
C LEU A 851 11.61 35.65 7.54
N VAL A 852 11.09 35.28 6.37
CA VAL A 852 10.26 36.17 5.53
C VAL A 852 9.01 36.63 6.26
N LEU A 853 8.32 35.73 6.96
CA LEU A 853 7.15 36.04 7.78
C LEU A 853 7.50 36.97 8.97
N GLY A 854 8.65 36.73 9.63
CA GLY A 854 9.16 37.57 10.71
C GLY A 854 9.53 38.98 10.26
N LEU A 855 10.26 39.12 9.15
CA LEU A 855 10.59 40.42 8.55
C LEU A 855 9.33 41.21 8.15
N ARG A 856 8.30 40.51 7.67
CA ARG A 856 7.01 41.12 7.36
C ARG A 856 6.30 41.64 8.62
N LEU A 857 6.35 40.89 9.73
CA LEU A 857 5.78 41.28 11.02
C LEU A 857 6.46 42.52 11.62
N ILE A 858 7.77 42.68 11.39
CA ILE A 858 8.55 43.85 11.82
C ILE A 858 8.26 45.09 10.94
N GLY A 859 7.51 44.93 9.84
CA GLY A 859 7.03 46.04 9.02
C GLY A 859 7.92 46.39 7.83
N LEU A 860 8.91 45.55 7.49
CA LEU A 860 9.70 45.74 6.27
C LEU A 860 8.82 45.60 5.03
N GLN A 861 9.01 46.51 4.07
CA GLN A 861 8.30 46.53 2.79
C GLN A 861 9.17 45.85 1.72
N PHE A 862 8.82 44.61 1.39
CA PHE A 862 9.51 43.79 0.38
C PHE A 862 8.51 42.80 -0.25
N PRO A 863 8.82 42.11 -1.37
CA PRO A 863 7.89 41.18 -2.03
C PRO A 863 7.77 39.85 -1.25
N TRP A 864 7.35 39.93 0.00
CA TRP A 864 7.32 38.81 0.94
C TRP A 864 6.39 37.67 0.49
N LYS A 865 5.36 37.96 -0.31
CA LYS A 865 4.42 36.94 -0.82
C LYS A 865 5.08 35.96 -1.77
N THR A 866 5.92 36.44 -2.69
CA THR A 866 6.61 35.58 -3.65
C THR A 866 7.69 34.77 -2.95
N LEU A 867 8.46 35.40 -2.05
CA LEU A 867 9.51 34.72 -1.27
C LEU A 867 8.93 33.68 -0.29
N ALA A 868 7.77 33.94 0.31
CA ALA A 868 7.09 32.96 1.16
C ALA A 868 6.52 31.80 0.34
N ALA A 869 5.96 32.09 -0.85
CA ALA A 869 5.44 31.06 -1.75
C ALA A 869 6.55 30.14 -2.28
N THR A 870 7.70 30.70 -2.67
CA THR A 870 8.84 29.89 -3.14
C THR A 870 9.43 29.04 -2.02
N ALA A 871 9.62 29.61 -0.83
CA ALA A 871 10.10 28.86 0.34
C ALA A 871 9.11 27.74 0.73
N GLY A 872 7.80 28.01 0.72
CA GLY A 872 6.76 27.01 0.98
C GLY A 872 6.73 25.88 -0.05
N ALA A 873 6.85 26.20 -1.34
CA ALA A 873 6.94 25.20 -2.41
C ALA A 873 8.18 24.30 -2.26
N LEU A 874 9.33 24.88 -1.88
CA LEU A 874 10.57 24.13 -1.67
C LEU A 874 10.48 23.17 -0.46
N VAL A 875 9.76 23.55 0.60
CA VAL A 875 9.48 22.68 1.75
C VAL A 875 8.62 21.49 1.33
N ILE A 876 7.52 21.74 0.61
CA ILE A 876 6.61 20.67 0.16
C ILE A 876 7.31 19.72 -0.81
N PHE A 877 8.07 20.27 -1.76
CA PHE A 877 8.82 19.49 -2.74
C PHE A 877 9.86 18.59 -2.05
N SER A 878 10.68 19.16 -1.16
CA SER A 878 11.70 18.39 -0.43
C SER A 878 11.09 17.35 0.52
N ALA A 879 9.97 17.65 1.17
CA ALA A 879 9.27 16.71 2.05
C ALA A 879 8.62 15.55 1.27
N SER A 880 8.05 15.83 0.10
CA SER A 880 7.48 14.80 -0.78
C SER A 880 8.58 13.87 -1.31
N LEU A 881 9.71 14.45 -1.71
CA LEU A 881 10.88 13.69 -2.18
C LEU A 881 11.49 12.82 -1.06
N TYR A 882 11.52 13.32 0.19
CA TYR A 882 11.93 12.55 1.37
C TYR A 882 10.93 11.42 1.70
N SER A 883 9.63 11.66 1.57
CA SER A 883 8.60 10.63 1.74
C SER A 883 8.71 9.51 0.71
N VAL A 884 9.06 9.82 -0.55
CA VAL A 884 9.33 8.81 -1.59
C VAL A 884 10.57 7.98 -1.25
N TYR A 885 11.58 8.59 -0.61
CA TYR A 885 12.76 7.87 -0.12
C TYR A 885 12.45 6.97 1.08
N GLY A 886 11.61 7.46 2.00
CA GLY A 886 11.15 6.71 3.18
C GLY A 886 10.08 5.66 2.90
N ALA A 887 9.40 5.75 1.76
CA ALA A 887 8.44 4.74 1.28
C ALA A 887 9.12 3.48 0.70
N LYS A 888 10.41 3.24 0.98
CA LYS A 888 10.98 1.90 0.86
C LYS A 888 10.18 0.98 1.76
N SER A 889 9.53 0.01 1.13
CA SER A 889 8.58 -0.94 1.70
C SER A 889 9.04 -1.50 3.05
N ASP A 890 8.09 -1.60 3.98
CA ASP A 890 8.17 -2.31 5.28
C ASP A 890 8.51 -3.82 5.16
N HIS A 891 8.93 -4.26 3.98
CA HIS A 891 9.27 -5.63 3.67
C HIS A 891 10.76 -5.85 3.84
N THR A 892 11.13 -6.74 4.77
CA THR A 892 12.49 -7.25 4.90
C THR A 892 12.92 -7.89 3.57
N ILE A 893 14.08 -7.51 3.04
CA ILE A 893 14.60 -8.04 1.78
C ILE A 893 15.55 -9.18 2.11
N ALA A 894 15.57 -10.21 1.27
CA ALA A 894 16.55 -11.28 1.34
C ALA A 894 17.23 -11.49 -0.02
N ILE A 895 18.49 -11.93 -0.01
CA ILE A 895 19.30 -12.17 -1.20
C ILE A 895 19.61 -13.66 -1.30
N ILE A 896 19.38 -14.24 -2.47
CA ILE A 896 19.74 -15.63 -2.72
C ILE A 896 21.27 -15.75 -2.76
N SER A 897 21.83 -16.58 -1.88
CA SER A 897 23.28 -16.73 -1.71
C SER A 897 23.86 -17.97 -2.39
N SER A 898 23.01 -18.83 -2.96
CA SER A 898 23.42 -20.05 -3.67
C SER A 898 23.18 -19.96 -5.18
N PRO A 899 24.05 -20.56 -6.03
CA PRO A 899 23.99 -20.48 -7.51
C PRO A 899 22.62 -20.80 -8.12
N SER A 900 21.94 -21.80 -7.57
CA SER A 900 20.58 -22.16 -7.93
C SER A 900 19.83 -22.62 -6.70
N THR A 901 18.67 -22.01 -6.47
CA THR A 901 17.83 -22.32 -5.32
C THR A 901 16.42 -22.64 -5.76
N GLU A 902 15.96 -23.83 -5.39
CA GLU A 902 14.62 -24.32 -5.67
C GLU A 902 13.62 -23.76 -4.66
N LEU A 903 12.56 -23.14 -5.17
CA LEU A 903 11.46 -22.65 -4.35
C LEU A 903 10.43 -23.77 -4.13
N ARG A 904 10.05 -24.08 -2.88
CA ARG A 904 9.14 -25.18 -2.53
C ARG A 904 7.77 -24.70 -2.05
N LYS A 905 6.73 -25.53 -2.19
CA LYS A 905 5.38 -25.19 -1.70
C LYS A 905 5.24 -25.24 -0.17
N GLY A 906 6.15 -25.90 0.54
CA GLY A 906 6.11 -26.06 2.01
C GLY A 906 7.51 -26.06 2.66
N ASP A 907 7.52 -25.99 3.98
CA ASP A 907 8.68 -25.83 4.88
C ASP A 907 9.44 -27.14 5.15
N GLY A 908 9.75 -27.90 4.08
CA GLY A 908 10.44 -29.18 4.18
C GLY A 908 10.85 -29.78 2.83
N LEU A 909 11.79 -30.73 2.86
CA LEU A 909 12.32 -31.40 1.66
C LEU A 909 11.29 -32.30 0.96
N SER A 910 10.26 -32.75 1.67
CA SER A 910 9.19 -33.60 1.14
C SER A 910 8.13 -32.84 0.32
N PHE A 911 8.09 -31.51 0.42
CA PHE A 911 7.14 -30.69 -0.33
C PHE A 911 7.62 -30.47 -1.77
N PRO A 912 6.70 -30.45 -2.76
CA PRO A 912 7.04 -30.30 -4.17
C PRO A 912 7.70 -28.94 -4.46
N VAL A 913 8.67 -29.00 -5.37
CA VAL A 913 9.36 -27.83 -5.93
C VAL A 913 8.41 -27.12 -6.91
N THR A 914 8.43 -25.80 -6.90
CA THR A 914 7.72 -24.95 -7.85
C THR A 914 8.51 -24.83 -9.14
N ASN A 915 7.88 -24.37 -10.22
CA ASN A 915 8.56 -24.22 -11.51
C ASN A 915 9.56 -23.04 -11.54
N LEU A 916 9.64 -22.24 -10.48
CA LEU A 916 10.53 -21.08 -10.38
C LEU A 916 11.85 -21.48 -9.72
N LYS A 917 12.95 -21.31 -10.46
CA LYS A 917 14.31 -21.38 -9.93
C LYS A 917 14.80 -19.97 -9.66
N LEU A 918 15.39 -19.77 -8.49
CA LEU A 918 16.00 -18.52 -8.10
C LEU A 918 17.51 -18.61 -8.30
N SER A 919 18.10 -17.60 -8.92
CA SER A 919 19.54 -17.51 -9.14
C SER A 919 20.22 -16.78 -7.98
N GLU A 920 21.52 -17.02 -7.81
CA GLU A 920 22.36 -16.25 -6.88
C GLU A 920 22.20 -14.74 -7.12
N GLY A 921 22.34 -13.93 -6.06
CA GLY A 921 22.23 -12.47 -6.09
C GLY A 921 20.83 -11.91 -6.34
N GLN A 922 19.84 -12.74 -6.67
CA GLN A 922 18.45 -12.31 -6.84
C GLN A 922 17.87 -11.80 -5.52
N ALA A 923 17.19 -10.65 -5.57
CA ALA A 923 16.48 -10.08 -4.43
C ALA A 923 15.07 -10.67 -4.32
N VAL A 924 14.68 -11.04 -3.11
CA VAL A 924 13.35 -11.60 -2.80
C VAL A 924 12.81 -10.96 -1.53
N GLU A 925 11.49 -10.92 -1.39
CA GLU A 925 10.82 -10.43 -0.19
C GLU A 925 10.82 -11.52 0.88
N PHE A 926 11.28 -11.22 2.10
CA PHE A 926 11.13 -12.12 3.23
C PHE A 926 9.74 -11.96 3.85
N LEU A 927 9.03 -13.08 4.03
CA LEU A 927 7.67 -13.08 4.59
C LEU A 927 7.64 -13.68 6.00
N LYS A 928 8.28 -14.83 6.21
CA LYS A 928 8.19 -15.59 7.47
C LYS A 928 9.29 -16.63 7.60
N GLN A 929 9.73 -16.95 8.82
CA GLN A 929 10.63 -18.08 9.10
C GLN A 929 9.92 -19.18 9.91
N ARG A 930 10.26 -20.44 9.64
CA ARG A 930 9.92 -21.62 10.44
C ARG A 930 11.10 -22.59 10.46
N GLY A 931 11.77 -22.71 11.61
CA GLY A 931 13.01 -23.48 11.73
C GLY A 931 14.06 -23.02 10.72
N ASP A 932 14.65 -23.95 9.98
CA ASP A 932 15.66 -23.70 8.94
C ASP A 932 15.05 -23.29 7.58
N TRP A 933 13.77 -22.94 7.52
CA TRP A 933 13.07 -22.57 6.30
C TRP A 933 12.54 -21.14 6.35
N LEU A 934 12.73 -20.41 5.26
CA LEU A 934 12.27 -19.05 5.04
C LEU A 934 11.19 -19.08 3.95
N LYS A 935 10.05 -18.45 4.21
CA LYS A 935 9.02 -18.16 3.23
C LYS A 935 9.35 -16.83 2.58
N ILE A 936 9.44 -16.83 1.25
CA ILE A 936 9.81 -15.66 0.46
C ILE A 936 8.79 -15.39 -0.66
N ARG A 937 8.80 -14.16 -1.20
CA ARG A 937 8.10 -13.77 -2.44
C ARG A 937 9.11 -13.34 -3.49
N SER A 938 9.00 -13.89 -4.71
CA SER A 938 9.81 -13.47 -5.85
C SER A 938 9.33 -12.14 -6.45
N GLU A 939 10.16 -11.51 -7.29
CA GLU A 939 9.77 -10.32 -8.07
C GLU A 939 8.56 -10.59 -9.00
N SER A 940 8.40 -11.83 -9.47
CA SER A 940 7.22 -12.27 -10.24
C SER A 940 5.96 -12.49 -9.40
N GLY A 941 6.00 -12.20 -8.09
CA GLY A 941 4.87 -12.32 -7.16
C GLY A 941 4.62 -13.73 -6.62
N GLN A 942 5.37 -14.75 -7.05
CA GLN A 942 5.21 -16.12 -6.55
C GLN A 942 5.76 -16.25 -5.13
N THR A 943 5.07 -17.04 -4.29
CA THR A 943 5.51 -17.30 -2.91
C THR A 943 5.87 -18.76 -2.70
N GLY A 944 6.87 -19.01 -1.86
CA GLY A 944 7.29 -20.37 -1.50
C GLY A 944 8.34 -20.38 -0.40
N TRP A 945 8.86 -21.57 -0.10
CA TRP A 945 9.79 -21.84 0.98
C TRP A 945 11.17 -22.22 0.44
N VAL A 946 12.20 -21.73 1.12
CA VAL A 946 13.61 -21.93 0.81
C VAL A 946 14.39 -22.18 2.09
N GLN A 947 15.49 -22.94 2.03
CA GLN A 947 16.34 -23.16 3.20
C GLN A 947 17.13 -21.90 3.56
N SER A 948 17.21 -21.61 4.85
CA SER A 948 17.89 -20.43 5.40
C SER A 948 19.34 -20.31 4.94
N ARG A 949 20.07 -21.43 4.85
CA ARG A 949 21.47 -21.44 4.37
C ARG A 949 21.68 -20.94 2.93
N ASN A 950 20.63 -20.91 2.11
CA ASN A 950 20.70 -20.47 0.72
C ASN A 950 20.30 -19.00 0.54
N VAL A 951 20.01 -18.29 1.64
CA VAL A 951 19.45 -16.94 1.61
C VAL A 951 20.04 -16.08 2.72
N GLU A 952 20.47 -14.88 2.37
CA GLU A 952 20.92 -13.86 3.30
C GLU A 952 19.79 -12.85 3.53
N VAL A 953 19.19 -12.86 4.72
CA VAL A 953 18.20 -11.84 5.13
C VAL A 953 18.96 -10.55 5.49
N ILE A 954 18.47 -9.42 5.00
CA ILE A 954 19.05 -8.09 5.23
C ILE A 954 18.18 -7.36 6.24
#